data_AF-Q6QZN8-F1
#
_entry.id   AF-Q6QZN8-F1
#
_cell.length_a   1.000
_cell.length_b   1.000
_cell.length_c   1.000
_cell.angle_alpha   90.00
_cell.angle_beta   90.00
_cell.angle_gamma   90.00
#
_symmetry.space_group_name_H-M   'P 1'
#
loop_
_entity.id
_entity.type
_entity.pdbx_description
1 polymer ?
#
loop_
_entity_poly.entity_id
_entity_poly.type
_entity_poly.pdbx_seq_one_letter_code
_entity_poly.pdbx_strand_id
1 'polypeptide(L)'
;MVADIETILHKDDTGMEVQTPYAVGLLVVLPEKEVDKADIMTFYSEDLLYKAIYSSFKDRSEKILYEMVKRIDVVATTQYKTAKSIYFHNLSRFDGIILLKHLICHHPYYSIQPLIRNHRIYEIKVYKKMQQEVNEKMVDKKGVLLFSFKDSLNLLPGKLATLAQSLCPDLGAKYDFDHEQLKTVEDISLREEELREYLKQDVLLLGGVLKKAQEIILNIYNVNINTVLTISSLAMRIFRIQYYDASSFPIHIPNVNEDQFIRKGYYGGHVDVYKPRGENLYYYDVNSLYPYVMQEYPMPDGKPYWNGDLRKKDLDTLYGFIEAYVKCPDSIKKPFLPYREKVNGSLIFPTGYFVGVYYSEELKYARDLGYTIYPLRGYLFKKTESPFKTFVNDLYNSRLEAKKDGNEGMSYVYKILMNSLYGRFGINPKMTITEICNQDCYNQLVRKDTFINGDKLYEDTYVANLKKDLSTDSWDPPKNAAVQLAAAITACARIHMYPYIAREDCYYTDTDSIVLGNPLSDDMVSSSVLGKLKLEDQIAWGLFLAPKTYCYTTIDGKDVLKHKGAAKHFVDIDWYENQYANRKNEKSVPYSTPFGVDWNQLRIVKKTSHLAMNVDIGTKRNVVYSENNVWLETTPFKVENLKDCSNQDLRYIIKKIQHEKDKEDETTNTSSTTPTDGKKETESSNVDDSTSSPTSSSTTIDDRTSTNAPYSTVENPRSGNDSDEDGYASDRNERSDSRSGNDSNNHNSNERSGRQQRDRSKNCSFRWQWQLLW
;
A
#
# COMPACT_ATOMS: atom_id res chain seq x y z
N MET A 1 27.29 12.53 -1.16
CA MET A 1 27.76 12.07 -2.49
C MET A 1 26.58 11.51 -3.25
N VAL A 2 26.64 11.55 -4.57
CA VAL A 2 25.73 10.83 -5.47
C VAL A 2 26.56 10.01 -6.46
N ALA A 3 26.01 8.92 -6.96
CA ALA A 3 26.67 8.03 -7.90
C ALA A 3 25.64 7.25 -8.73
N ASP A 4 26.09 6.67 -9.85
CA ASP A 4 25.27 5.86 -10.75
C ASP A 4 26.10 4.77 -11.46
N ILE A 5 25.46 3.70 -11.94
CA ILE A 5 26.13 2.56 -12.60
C ILE A 5 25.47 2.22 -13.94
N GLU A 6 26.21 2.36 -15.03
CA GLU A 6 25.78 1.84 -16.33
C GLU A 6 26.18 0.37 -16.49
N THR A 7 25.25 -0.46 -16.98
CA THR A 7 25.47 -1.90 -17.20
C THR A 7 25.08 -2.31 -18.61
N ILE A 8 25.76 -3.33 -19.14
CA ILE A 8 25.32 -4.06 -20.33
C ILE A 8 24.92 -5.48 -19.94
N LEU A 9 24.03 -6.06 -20.73
CA LEU A 9 23.68 -7.47 -20.61
C LEU A 9 24.80 -8.34 -21.21
N HIS A 10 25.63 -8.94 -20.36
CA HIS A 10 26.77 -9.77 -20.73
C HIS A 10 26.51 -11.24 -20.34
N LYS A 11 27.19 -12.20 -20.98
CA LYS A 11 27.10 -13.61 -20.58
C LYS A 11 28.15 -13.90 -19.51
N ASP A 12 27.73 -14.41 -18.35
CA ASP A 12 28.67 -14.91 -17.34
C ASP A 12 29.25 -16.28 -17.72
N ASP A 13 30.14 -16.82 -16.88
CA ASP A 13 30.86 -18.07 -17.15
C ASP A 13 29.94 -19.31 -17.26
N THR A 14 28.66 -19.18 -16.89
CA THR A 14 27.62 -20.21 -17.05
C THR A 14 26.79 -20.03 -18.34
N GLY A 15 27.07 -18.99 -19.12
CA GLY A 15 26.31 -18.60 -20.31
C GLY A 15 25.06 -17.77 -20.01
N MET A 16 24.78 -17.46 -18.74
CA MET A 16 23.61 -16.69 -18.32
C MET A 16 23.78 -15.20 -18.64
N GLU A 17 22.75 -14.60 -19.23
CA GLU A 17 22.70 -13.16 -19.51
C GLU A 17 22.46 -12.35 -18.22
N VAL A 18 23.50 -11.67 -17.73
CA VAL A 18 23.53 -10.87 -16.50
C VAL A 18 23.91 -9.41 -16.78
N GLN A 19 23.41 -8.48 -15.97
CA GLN A 19 23.85 -7.09 -16.04
C GLN A 19 25.25 -6.93 -15.44
N THR A 20 26.19 -6.48 -16.26
CA THR A 20 27.60 -6.29 -15.92
C THR A 20 27.97 -4.82 -16.12
N PRO A 21 28.44 -4.12 -15.07
CA PRO A 21 28.87 -2.73 -15.17
C PRO A 21 29.93 -2.46 -16.23
N TYR A 22 29.74 -1.40 -17.01
CA TYR A 22 30.76 -0.89 -17.93
C TYR A 22 31.18 0.55 -17.61
N ALA A 23 30.36 1.33 -16.90
CA ALA A 23 30.71 2.67 -16.45
C ALA A 23 30.16 2.97 -15.04
N VAL A 24 30.87 3.79 -14.27
CA VAL A 24 30.48 4.22 -12.92
C VAL A 24 30.81 5.70 -12.75
N GLY A 25 29.84 6.50 -12.30
CA GLY A 25 29.99 7.94 -12.06
C GLY A 25 29.85 8.29 -10.57
N LEU A 26 30.63 9.26 -10.09
CA LEU A 26 30.66 9.67 -8.67
C LEU A 26 30.84 11.19 -8.53
N LEU A 27 29.96 11.83 -7.76
CA LEU A 27 29.97 13.28 -7.49
C LEU A 27 29.88 13.61 -6.00
N VAL A 28 30.73 14.55 -5.56
CA VAL A 28 30.73 15.08 -4.19
C VAL A 28 29.90 16.36 -4.11
N VAL A 29 28.58 16.21 -3.94
CA VAL A 29 27.68 17.34 -3.70
C VAL A 29 27.99 18.01 -2.35
N LEU A 30 28.19 19.33 -2.36
CA LEU A 30 28.42 20.19 -1.20
C LEU A 30 27.34 21.29 -1.14
N PRO A 31 26.91 21.78 0.05
CA PRO A 31 25.91 22.85 0.13
C PRO A 31 26.38 24.17 -0.52
N GLU A 32 27.60 24.60 -0.22
CA GLU A 32 28.16 25.89 -0.65
C GLU A 32 28.67 25.90 -2.10
N LYS A 33 28.62 24.77 -2.83
CA LYS A 33 29.05 24.67 -4.23
C LYS A 33 27.87 24.33 -5.13
N GLU A 34 27.84 24.89 -6.33
CA GLU A 34 26.99 24.38 -7.41
C GLU A 34 27.48 23.00 -7.86
N VAL A 35 26.62 22.24 -8.55
CA VAL A 35 26.98 20.93 -9.09
C VAL A 35 27.43 21.10 -10.54
N ASP A 36 28.59 20.53 -10.88
CA ASP A 36 29.25 20.70 -12.18
C ASP A 36 29.63 19.32 -12.75
N LYS A 37 29.50 19.14 -14.07
CA LYS A 37 29.97 17.94 -14.78
C LYS A 37 31.48 17.76 -14.67
N ALA A 38 32.23 18.84 -14.52
CA ALA A 38 33.69 18.81 -14.34
C ALA A 38 34.13 18.17 -13.00
N ASP A 39 33.27 18.16 -11.98
CA ASP A 39 33.55 17.48 -10.69
C ASP A 39 33.28 15.96 -10.74
N ILE A 40 32.61 15.46 -11.79
CA ILE A 40 32.14 14.07 -11.85
C ILE A 40 33.30 13.13 -12.20
N MET A 41 33.63 12.24 -11.26
CA MET A 41 34.64 11.21 -11.42
C MET A 41 34.01 10.01 -12.12
N THR A 42 34.44 9.71 -13.35
CA THR A 42 33.96 8.55 -14.13
C THR A 42 35.03 7.47 -14.22
N PHE A 43 34.65 6.21 -13.98
CA PHE A 43 35.46 5.02 -14.23
C PHE A 43 34.81 4.23 -15.36
N TYR A 44 35.58 3.81 -16.39
CA TYR A 44 35.04 3.14 -17.56
C TYR A 44 35.79 1.83 -17.80
N SER A 45 35.08 0.70 -17.91
CA SER A 45 35.68 -0.63 -18.10
C SER A 45 36.60 -0.67 -19.33
N GLU A 46 36.30 0.12 -20.35
CA GLU A 46 37.04 0.18 -21.60
C GLU A 46 38.13 1.28 -21.64
N ASP A 47 38.44 1.93 -20.50
CA ASP A 47 39.66 2.74 -20.36
C ASP A 47 40.90 1.93 -20.81
N LEU A 48 41.76 2.52 -21.67
CA LEU A 48 42.93 1.84 -22.25
C LEU A 48 43.83 1.16 -21.21
N LEU A 49 43.98 1.79 -20.03
CA LEU A 49 44.75 1.25 -18.91
C LEU A 49 44.17 -0.08 -18.40
N TYR A 50 42.85 -0.24 -18.35
CA TYR A 50 42.23 -1.49 -17.91
C TYR A 50 42.27 -2.55 -19.01
N LYS A 51 42.09 -2.19 -20.29
CA LYS A 51 42.27 -3.14 -21.41
C LYS A 51 43.68 -3.72 -21.47
N ALA A 52 44.70 -2.91 -21.12
CA ALA A 52 46.10 -3.34 -21.10
C ALA A 52 46.47 -4.28 -19.94
N ILE A 53 45.65 -4.32 -18.87
CA ILE A 53 45.92 -5.12 -17.66
C ILE A 53 44.97 -6.34 -17.57
N TYR A 54 43.73 -6.20 -18.04
CA TYR A 54 42.65 -7.18 -17.86
C TYR A 54 42.01 -7.53 -19.21
N SER A 55 42.28 -8.74 -19.71
CA SER A 55 41.70 -9.24 -20.97
C SER A 55 40.19 -9.46 -20.88
N SER A 56 39.70 -9.94 -19.73
CA SER A 56 38.28 -10.18 -19.47
C SER A 56 37.51 -8.89 -19.20
N PHE A 57 36.38 -8.70 -19.88
CA PHE A 57 35.43 -7.60 -19.60
C PHE A 57 34.89 -7.66 -18.16
N LYS A 58 34.63 -8.86 -17.64
CA LYS A 58 34.21 -9.10 -16.26
C LYS A 58 35.23 -8.56 -15.25
N ASP A 59 36.52 -8.77 -15.50
CA ASP A 59 37.57 -8.27 -14.60
C ASP A 59 37.69 -6.74 -14.66
N ARG A 60 37.45 -6.13 -15.83
CA ARG A 60 37.35 -4.66 -16.00
C ARG A 60 36.12 -4.08 -15.29
N SER A 61 34.99 -4.78 -15.33
CA SER A 61 33.78 -4.46 -14.55
C SER A 61 34.04 -4.47 -13.05
N GLU A 62 34.60 -5.56 -12.50
CA GLU A 62 34.93 -5.61 -11.07
C GLU A 62 35.99 -4.56 -10.69
N LYS A 63 36.92 -4.22 -11.60
CA LYS A 63 37.93 -3.19 -11.41
C LYS A 63 37.33 -1.78 -11.24
N ILE A 64 36.37 -1.37 -12.07
CA ILE A 64 35.76 -0.03 -11.96
C ILE A 64 34.91 0.12 -10.69
N LEU A 65 34.18 -0.92 -10.28
CA LEU A 65 33.47 -0.96 -9.00
C LEU A 65 34.45 -0.84 -7.82
N TYR A 66 35.57 -1.56 -7.87
CA TYR A 66 36.57 -1.58 -6.82
C TYR A 66 37.27 -0.22 -6.63
N GLU A 67 37.62 0.46 -7.72
CA GLU A 67 38.18 1.82 -7.65
C GLU A 67 37.14 2.86 -7.22
N MET A 68 35.86 2.74 -7.61
CA MET A 68 34.80 3.60 -7.09
C MET A 68 34.65 3.43 -5.56
N VAL A 69 34.58 2.20 -5.04
CA VAL A 69 34.46 1.95 -3.60
C VAL A 69 35.67 2.48 -2.84
N LYS A 70 36.89 2.28 -3.36
CA LYS A 70 38.11 2.88 -2.79
C LYS A 70 38.09 4.40 -2.79
N ARG A 71 37.62 5.02 -3.88
CA ARG A 71 37.48 6.48 -3.96
C ARG A 71 36.47 7.00 -2.95
N ILE A 72 35.34 6.32 -2.79
CA ILE A 72 34.31 6.63 -1.78
C ILE A 72 34.88 6.55 -0.37
N ASP A 73 35.69 5.54 -0.04
CA ASP A 73 36.33 5.41 1.28
C ASP A 73 37.29 6.58 1.55
N VAL A 74 38.19 6.88 0.61
CA VAL A 74 39.13 8.02 0.72
C VAL A 74 38.39 9.36 0.85
N VAL A 75 37.30 9.55 0.10
CA VAL A 75 36.46 10.76 0.18
C VAL A 75 35.76 10.84 1.55
N ALA A 76 35.13 9.76 2.03
CA ALA A 76 34.34 9.74 3.27
C ALA A 76 35.18 9.69 4.56
N THR A 77 36.45 9.26 4.51
CA THR A 77 37.33 9.14 5.69
C THR A 77 38.42 10.21 5.78
N THR A 78 38.95 10.67 4.64
CA THR A 78 40.09 11.59 4.61
C THR A 78 39.66 13.00 4.22
N GLN A 79 38.97 13.16 3.09
CA GLN A 79 38.68 14.48 2.50
C GLN A 79 37.46 15.16 3.14
N TYR A 80 36.31 14.48 3.15
CA TYR A 80 35.03 15.00 3.61
C TYR A 80 34.41 14.05 4.64
N LYS A 81 34.93 14.10 5.88
CA LYS A 81 34.54 13.21 7.00
C LYS A 81 33.05 13.21 7.38
N THR A 82 32.30 14.19 6.90
CA THR A 82 30.83 14.33 7.03
C THR A 82 30.04 13.71 5.87
N ALA A 83 30.65 13.51 4.69
CA ALA A 83 29.99 13.09 3.45
C ALA A 83 29.66 11.58 3.39
N LYS A 84 29.25 11.00 4.53
CA LYS A 84 29.09 9.54 4.72
C LYS A 84 27.88 8.91 4.04
N SER A 85 27.09 9.67 3.28
CA SER A 85 25.94 9.16 2.53
C SER A 85 26.21 9.25 1.03
N ILE A 86 26.06 8.11 0.33
CA ILE A 86 26.12 8.00 -1.12
C ILE A 86 24.70 7.63 -1.58
N TYR A 87 24.12 8.42 -2.47
CA TYR A 87 22.81 8.12 -3.04
C TYR A 87 22.95 7.65 -4.49
N PHE A 88 22.23 6.58 -4.81
CA PHE A 88 21.91 6.16 -6.19
C PHE A 88 20.40 6.39 -6.43
N HIS A 89 19.93 6.27 -7.66
CA HIS A 89 18.50 6.35 -7.98
C HIS A 89 17.96 4.98 -8.37
N ASN A 90 17.07 4.40 -7.53
CA ASN A 90 16.62 3.00 -7.63
C ASN A 90 17.64 1.94 -7.13
N LEU A 91 18.57 2.35 -6.25
CA LEU A 91 19.49 1.46 -5.50
C LEU A 91 18.79 0.17 -5.01
N SER A 92 17.55 0.30 -4.53
CA SER A 92 16.80 -0.76 -3.87
C SER A 92 16.49 -1.97 -4.77
N ARG A 93 16.59 -1.80 -6.10
CA ARG A 93 16.26 -2.83 -7.11
C ARG A 93 17.31 -2.97 -8.22
N PHE A 94 18.27 -2.06 -8.31
CA PHE A 94 19.30 -2.05 -9.35
C PHE A 94 20.70 -2.02 -8.73
N ASP A 95 21.35 -0.86 -8.63
CA ASP A 95 22.77 -0.71 -8.27
C ASP A 95 23.12 -1.40 -6.95
N GLY A 96 22.22 -1.32 -5.96
CA GLY A 96 22.42 -1.91 -4.64
C GLY A 96 22.53 -3.43 -4.65
N ILE A 97 21.98 -4.12 -5.67
CA ILE A 97 22.15 -5.57 -5.84
C ILE A 97 23.60 -5.87 -6.24
N ILE A 98 24.09 -5.18 -7.28
CA ILE A 98 25.43 -5.33 -7.84
C ILE A 98 26.48 -4.90 -6.81
N LEU A 99 26.30 -3.73 -6.19
CA LEU A 99 27.18 -3.19 -5.15
C LEU A 99 27.21 -4.08 -3.92
N LEU A 100 26.08 -4.62 -3.45
CA LEU A 100 26.09 -5.49 -2.27
C LEU A 100 26.90 -6.77 -2.54
N LYS A 101 26.73 -7.38 -3.73
CA LYS A 101 27.54 -8.53 -4.14
C LYS A 101 29.02 -8.17 -4.24
N HIS A 102 29.37 -7.09 -4.94
CA HIS A 102 30.74 -6.64 -5.12
C HIS A 102 31.45 -6.33 -3.77
N LEU A 103 30.76 -5.66 -2.85
CA LEU A 103 31.26 -5.37 -1.50
C LEU A 103 31.54 -6.64 -0.68
N ILE A 104 30.73 -7.69 -0.86
CA ILE A 104 30.92 -9.00 -0.20
C ILE A 104 32.11 -9.74 -0.82
N CYS A 105 32.20 -9.82 -2.15
CA CYS A 105 33.21 -10.62 -2.84
C CYS A 105 34.60 -9.98 -2.90
N HIS A 106 34.70 -8.65 -3.00
CA HIS A 106 35.96 -7.96 -3.37
C HIS A 106 36.52 -7.01 -2.31
N HIS A 107 35.83 -6.81 -1.17
CA HIS A 107 36.27 -5.91 -0.09
C HIS A 107 36.33 -6.59 1.29
N PRO A 108 37.18 -7.64 1.47
CA PRO A 108 37.27 -8.42 2.70
C PRO A 108 37.72 -7.64 3.95
N TYR A 109 38.18 -6.38 3.76
CA TYR A 109 38.59 -5.44 4.82
C TYR A 109 37.43 -4.61 5.40
N TYR A 110 36.20 -4.79 4.90
CA TYR A 110 35.00 -4.15 5.42
C TYR A 110 34.07 -5.15 6.12
N SER A 111 33.26 -4.63 7.04
CA SER A 111 32.08 -5.30 7.58
C SER A 111 30.85 -4.64 6.96
N ILE A 112 30.13 -5.40 6.13
CA ILE A 112 28.96 -4.93 5.38
C ILE A 112 27.70 -5.24 6.19
N GLN A 113 26.83 -4.26 6.38
CA GLN A 113 25.50 -4.46 6.97
C GLN A 113 24.43 -3.83 6.08
N PRO A 114 23.74 -4.61 5.22
CA PRO A 114 22.58 -4.14 4.50
C PRO A 114 21.33 -4.13 5.40
N LEU A 115 20.38 -3.26 5.05
CA LEU A 115 19.04 -3.23 5.63
C LEU A 115 18.03 -3.60 4.54
N ILE A 116 17.70 -4.89 4.44
CA ILE A 116 16.82 -5.43 3.39
C ILE A 116 15.50 -5.88 4.02
N ARG A 117 14.37 -5.38 3.48
CA ARG A 117 13.02 -5.78 3.92
C ARG A 117 12.06 -5.86 2.74
N ASN A 118 11.32 -6.96 2.62
CA ASN A 118 10.39 -7.23 1.52
C ASN A 118 11.05 -7.07 0.13
N HIS A 119 12.24 -7.64 -0.06
CA HIS A 119 13.05 -7.51 -1.29
C HIS A 119 13.22 -6.04 -1.73
N ARG A 120 13.64 -5.21 -0.76
CA ARG A 120 14.06 -3.81 -0.95
C ARG A 120 15.24 -3.52 -0.03
N ILE A 121 16.36 -3.11 -0.61
CA ILE A 121 17.48 -2.52 0.14
C ILE A 121 17.10 -1.08 0.50
N TYR A 122 17.16 -0.71 1.78
CA TYR A 122 16.93 0.67 2.25
C TYR A 122 18.24 1.41 2.50
N GLU A 123 19.26 0.70 2.97
CA GLU A 123 20.59 1.23 3.24
C GLU A 123 21.62 0.08 3.20
N ILE A 124 22.83 0.30 2.68
CA ILE A 124 23.97 -0.61 2.84
C ILE A 124 25.05 0.14 3.62
N LYS A 125 25.38 -0.32 4.82
CA LYS A 125 26.39 0.32 5.68
C LYS A 125 27.73 -0.40 5.55
N VAL A 126 28.79 0.38 5.34
CA VAL A 126 30.17 -0.11 5.22
C VAL A 126 30.95 0.34 6.45
N TYR A 127 31.41 -0.62 7.24
CA TYR A 127 32.18 -0.41 8.46
C TYR A 127 33.62 -0.89 8.25
N LYS A 128 34.58 -0.24 8.90
CA LYS A 128 35.94 -0.79 8.99
C LYS A 128 35.89 -2.12 9.72
N LYS A 129 36.43 -3.18 9.11
CA LYS A 129 36.59 -4.47 9.78
C LYS A 129 37.72 -4.37 10.81
N MET A 130 37.50 -4.97 11.97
CA MET A 130 38.48 -5.10 13.04
C MET A 130 38.52 -6.55 13.48
N GLN A 131 39.64 -7.03 14.00
CA GLN A 131 39.70 -8.32 14.68
C GLN A 131 39.65 -8.10 16.19
N GLN A 132 38.95 -8.97 16.90
CA GLN A 132 39.01 -9.06 18.36
C GLN A 132 39.23 -10.52 18.73
N GLU A 133 40.12 -10.76 19.68
CA GLU A 133 40.28 -12.08 20.30
C GLU A 133 39.11 -12.38 21.24
N VAL A 134 38.50 -13.56 21.07
CA VAL A 134 37.42 -14.11 21.89
C VAL A 134 37.69 -15.61 22.04
N ASN A 135 37.91 -16.07 23.28
CA ASN A 135 38.22 -17.48 23.60
C ASN A 135 39.37 -18.04 22.73
N GLU A 136 40.52 -17.36 22.75
CA GLU A 136 41.76 -17.73 22.02
C GLU A 136 41.61 -17.78 20.48
N LYS A 137 40.51 -17.22 19.94
CA LYS A 137 40.25 -17.11 18.50
C LYS A 137 40.08 -15.66 18.08
N MET A 138 40.73 -15.26 17.00
CA MET A 138 40.45 -13.97 16.35
C MET A 138 39.11 -14.04 15.64
N VAL A 139 38.17 -13.21 16.08
CA VAL A 139 36.81 -13.08 15.52
C VAL A 139 36.65 -11.71 14.87
N ASP A 140 36.01 -11.70 13.71
CA ASP A 140 35.72 -10.47 12.98
C ASP A 140 34.69 -9.61 13.71
N LYS A 141 35.09 -8.37 14.04
CA LYS A 141 34.30 -7.38 14.74
C LYS A 141 34.05 -6.16 13.87
N LYS A 142 32.81 -5.69 13.94
CA LYS A 142 32.33 -4.44 13.33
C LYS A 142 32.95 -3.23 14.02
N GLY A 143 33.77 -2.47 13.28
CA GLY A 143 34.40 -1.23 13.74
C GLY A 143 33.58 0.03 13.45
N VAL A 144 34.28 1.12 13.10
CA VAL A 144 33.68 2.45 12.84
C VAL A 144 32.95 2.48 11.49
N LEU A 145 31.80 3.18 11.43
CA LEU A 145 31.07 3.44 10.18
C LEU A 145 31.90 4.35 9.26
N LEU A 146 32.25 3.85 8.08
CA LEU A 146 32.94 4.63 7.05
C LEU A 146 31.90 5.45 6.29
N PHE A 147 30.97 4.77 5.63
CA PHE A 147 29.91 5.35 4.80
C PHE A 147 28.69 4.42 4.66
N SER A 148 27.61 4.91 4.08
CA SER A 148 26.46 4.10 3.65
C SER A 148 25.85 4.52 2.32
N PHE A 149 25.42 3.52 1.56
CA PHE A 149 24.66 3.65 0.32
C PHE A 149 23.17 3.72 0.63
N LYS A 150 22.44 4.63 -0.04
CA LYS A 150 21.00 4.89 0.15
C LYS A 150 20.28 5.05 -1.18
N ASP A 151 19.00 4.71 -1.20
CA ASP A 151 18.16 4.93 -2.38
C ASP A 151 17.49 6.31 -2.32
N SER A 152 17.75 7.16 -3.32
CA SER A 152 17.05 8.44 -3.46
C SER A 152 15.56 8.24 -3.79
N LEU A 153 15.18 7.17 -4.50
CA LEU A 153 13.80 6.91 -4.94
C LEU A 153 12.87 6.59 -3.75
N ASN A 154 13.40 6.05 -2.65
CA ASN A 154 12.63 5.86 -1.41
C ASN A 154 12.35 7.19 -0.68
N LEU A 155 13.18 8.21 -0.91
CA LEU A 155 13.16 9.53 -0.24
C LEU A 155 12.46 10.61 -1.10
N LEU A 156 12.60 10.55 -2.42
CA LEU A 156 12.00 11.42 -3.44
C LEU A 156 11.37 10.52 -4.52
N PRO A 157 10.10 10.10 -4.36
CA PRO A 157 9.47 9.17 -5.28
C PRO A 157 9.09 9.84 -6.61
N GLY A 158 9.83 9.54 -7.66
CA GLY A 158 9.59 10.00 -9.04
C GLY A 158 10.65 9.43 -10.00
N LYS A 159 10.48 9.59 -11.32
CA LYS A 159 11.57 9.36 -12.28
C LYS A 159 12.60 10.48 -12.14
N LEU A 160 13.90 10.18 -12.23
CA LEU A 160 14.97 11.19 -12.19
C LEU A 160 14.70 12.39 -13.10
N ALA A 161 14.33 12.18 -14.37
CA ALA A 161 13.98 13.26 -15.31
C ALA A 161 12.88 14.20 -14.79
N THR A 162 11.81 13.65 -14.21
CA THR A 162 10.70 14.44 -13.65
C THR A 162 11.11 15.17 -12.37
N LEU A 163 11.93 14.53 -11.53
CA LEU A 163 12.49 15.18 -10.33
C LEU A 163 13.39 16.35 -10.73
N ALA A 164 14.23 16.16 -11.75
CA ALA A 164 15.16 17.18 -12.23
C ALA A 164 14.41 18.37 -12.84
N GLN A 165 13.41 18.12 -13.68
CA GLN A 165 12.55 19.15 -14.25
C GLN A 165 11.91 20.03 -13.17
N SER A 166 11.40 19.45 -12.08
CA SER A 166 10.77 20.24 -11.02
C SER A 166 11.74 20.87 -10.01
N LEU A 167 12.91 20.28 -9.73
CA LEU A 167 13.82 20.72 -8.65
C LEU A 167 15.10 21.42 -9.12
N CYS A 168 15.57 21.17 -10.34
CA CYS A 168 16.79 21.76 -10.89
C CYS A 168 16.76 21.81 -12.43
N PRO A 169 15.73 22.45 -13.04
CA PRO A 169 15.58 22.52 -14.50
C PRO A 169 16.78 23.19 -15.19
N ASP A 170 17.48 24.09 -14.47
CA ASP A 170 18.65 24.83 -14.95
C ASP A 170 19.86 23.92 -15.29
N LEU A 171 19.87 22.68 -14.79
CA LEU A 171 20.88 21.65 -15.12
C LEU A 171 20.56 20.89 -16.43
N GLY A 172 19.49 21.28 -17.12
CA GLY A 172 19.05 20.69 -18.38
C GLY A 172 18.21 19.41 -18.23
N ALA A 173 17.71 18.92 -19.36
CA ALA A 173 16.94 17.67 -19.41
C ALA A 173 17.82 16.44 -19.12
N LYS A 174 17.21 15.36 -18.62
CA LYS A 174 17.86 14.04 -18.64
C LYS A 174 17.99 13.58 -20.10
N TYR A 175 19.17 13.11 -20.50
CA TYR A 175 19.34 12.54 -21.83
C TYR A 175 18.61 11.20 -21.94
N ASP A 176 18.02 10.94 -23.11
CA ASP A 176 17.41 9.67 -23.46
C ASP A 176 18.40 8.88 -24.31
N PHE A 177 18.65 7.63 -23.96
CA PHE A 177 19.59 6.76 -24.67
C PHE A 177 18.97 5.38 -24.86
N ASP A 178 19.03 4.88 -26.09
CA ASP A 178 18.46 3.60 -26.46
C ASP A 178 19.43 2.45 -26.12
N HIS A 179 19.29 1.96 -24.90
CA HIS A 179 20.05 0.81 -24.38
C HIS A 179 19.84 -0.48 -25.17
N GLU A 180 18.81 -0.60 -26.04
CA GLU A 180 18.66 -1.76 -26.93
C GLU A 180 19.68 -1.75 -28.10
N GLN A 181 20.45 -0.67 -28.26
CA GLN A 181 21.56 -0.57 -29.21
C GLN A 181 22.88 -1.16 -28.66
N LEU A 182 22.99 -1.38 -27.34
CA LEU A 182 24.18 -1.97 -26.71
C LEU A 182 24.01 -3.49 -26.56
N LYS A 183 24.67 -4.26 -27.43
CA LYS A 183 24.59 -5.73 -27.47
C LYS A 183 25.93 -6.42 -27.20
N THR A 184 27.05 -5.73 -27.41
CA THR A 184 28.40 -6.25 -27.15
C THR A 184 29.32 -5.23 -26.47
N VAL A 185 30.53 -5.68 -26.10
CA VAL A 185 31.56 -4.83 -25.45
C VAL A 185 32.23 -3.89 -26.46
N GLU A 186 32.15 -4.25 -27.74
CA GLU A 186 32.56 -3.41 -28.87
C GLU A 186 31.62 -2.21 -29.03
N ASP A 187 30.29 -2.39 -28.87
CA ASP A 187 29.33 -1.26 -28.91
C ASP A 187 29.65 -0.20 -27.84
N ILE A 188 29.96 -0.64 -26.62
CA ILE A 188 30.42 0.21 -25.50
C ILE A 188 31.71 0.96 -25.87
N SER A 189 32.65 0.28 -26.51
CA SER A 189 33.94 0.85 -26.91
C SER A 189 33.80 1.88 -28.03
N LEU A 190 32.81 1.71 -28.91
CA LEU A 190 32.56 2.62 -30.05
C LEU A 190 31.76 3.87 -29.65
N ARG A 191 31.05 3.85 -28.51
CA ARG A 191 30.18 4.93 -28.02
C ARG A 191 30.67 5.60 -26.73
N GLU A 192 31.95 5.47 -26.42
CA GLU A 192 32.50 5.89 -25.12
C GLU A 192 32.17 7.34 -24.72
N GLU A 193 32.28 8.30 -25.64
CA GLU A 193 31.98 9.71 -25.34
C GLU A 193 30.49 9.94 -25.06
N GLU A 194 29.60 9.32 -25.84
CA GLU A 194 28.15 9.37 -25.69
C GLU A 194 27.71 8.78 -24.34
N LEU A 195 28.22 7.60 -23.99
CA LEU A 195 27.86 6.88 -22.77
C LEU A 195 28.43 7.54 -21.51
N ARG A 196 29.66 8.07 -21.56
CA ARG A 196 30.23 8.87 -20.46
C ARG A 196 29.43 10.15 -20.21
N GLU A 197 28.93 10.80 -21.26
CA GLU A 197 28.18 12.06 -21.13
C GLU A 197 26.72 11.85 -20.70
N TYR A 198 26.10 10.74 -21.10
CA TYR A 198 24.84 10.24 -20.54
C TYR A 198 24.95 10.02 -19.03
N LEU A 199 25.93 9.21 -18.58
CA LEU A 199 26.20 8.93 -17.17
C LEU A 199 26.48 10.21 -16.36
N LYS A 200 27.26 11.15 -16.93
CA LYS A 200 27.51 12.45 -16.28
C LYS A 200 26.23 13.26 -16.10
N GLN A 201 25.31 13.25 -17.06
CA GLN A 201 24.04 13.96 -16.92
C GLN A 201 23.19 13.36 -15.80
N ASP A 202 23.02 12.05 -15.71
CA ASP A 202 22.21 11.44 -14.66
C ASP A 202 22.82 11.64 -13.26
N VAL A 203 24.15 11.53 -13.11
CA VAL A 203 24.86 11.84 -11.86
C VAL A 203 24.75 13.33 -11.48
N LEU A 204 24.83 14.24 -12.46
CA LEU A 204 24.63 15.69 -12.24
C LEU A 204 23.21 15.97 -11.73
N LEU A 205 22.19 15.46 -12.42
CA LEU A 205 20.79 15.69 -12.10
C LEU A 205 20.41 15.07 -10.75
N LEU A 206 20.91 13.87 -10.43
CA LEU A 206 20.73 13.27 -9.10
C LEU A 206 21.38 14.13 -8.01
N GLY A 207 22.52 14.75 -8.31
CA GLY A 207 23.19 15.71 -7.44
C GLY A 207 22.35 16.96 -7.19
N GLY A 208 21.86 17.59 -8.25
CA GLY A 208 21.01 18.78 -8.19
C GLY A 208 19.68 18.54 -7.46
N VAL A 209 18.98 17.45 -7.81
CA VAL A 209 17.71 17.03 -7.17
C VAL A 209 17.88 16.87 -5.65
N LEU A 210 18.92 16.16 -5.20
CA LEU A 210 19.16 15.95 -3.78
C LEU A 210 19.68 17.21 -3.07
N LYS A 211 20.46 18.06 -3.77
CA LYS A 211 20.86 19.37 -3.23
C LYS A 211 19.65 20.25 -2.98
N LYS A 212 18.80 20.47 -4.00
CA LYS A 212 17.61 21.33 -3.90
C LYS A 212 16.61 20.81 -2.87
N ALA A 213 16.36 19.50 -2.84
CA ALA A 213 15.51 18.90 -1.83
C ALA A 213 16.08 19.13 -0.42
N GLN A 214 17.39 18.99 -0.22
CA GLN A 214 18.02 19.29 1.07
C GLN A 214 17.94 20.78 1.43
N GLU A 215 18.17 21.71 0.49
CA GLU A 215 18.00 23.15 0.71
C GLU A 215 16.58 23.47 1.20
N ILE A 216 15.57 23.06 0.43
CA ILE A 216 14.14 23.28 0.73
C ILE A 216 13.78 22.70 2.11
N ILE A 217 14.13 21.43 2.36
CA ILE A 217 13.71 20.73 3.57
C ILE A 217 14.49 21.20 4.81
N LEU A 218 15.73 21.69 4.65
CA LEU A 218 16.47 22.30 5.76
C LEU A 218 15.92 23.68 6.11
N ASN A 219 15.68 24.52 5.11
CA ASN A 219 15.28 25.92 5.32
C ASN A 219 13.87 26.04 5.93
N ILE A 220 12.93 25.16 5.55
CA ILE A 220 11.54 25.18 6.05
C ILE A 220 11.40 24.37 7.36
N TYR A 221 12.03 23.20 7.43
CA TYR A 221 11.75 22.22 8.48
C TYR A 221 12.91 21.96 9.45
N ASN A 222 14.10 22.52 9.19
CA ASN A 222 15.34 22.21 9.91
C ASN A 222 15.64 20.69 9.98
N VAL A 223 15.34 19.96 8.89
CA VAL A 223 15.60 18.51 8.79
C VAL A 223 16.68 18.20 7.76
N ASN A 224 17.73 17.53 8.20
CA ASN A 224 18.75 16.99 7.31
C ASN A 224 18.26 15.66 6.70
N ILE A 225 18.08 15.61 5.38
CA ILE A 225 17.49 14.47 4.67
C ILE A 225 18.37 13.22 4.70
N ASN A 226 19.68 13.38 4.93
CA ASN A 226 20.62 12.26 5.10
C ASN A 226 20.31 11.43 6.36
N THR A 227 19.54 11.97 7.31
CA THR A 227 19.14 11.29 8.57
C THR A 227 17.92 10.37 8.41
N VAL A 228 17.27 10.35 7.24
CA VAL A 228 16.05 9.59 6.98
C VAL A 228 16.17 8.74 5.71
N LEU A 229 15.53 7.58 5.69
CA LEU A 229 15.62 6.60 4.60
C LEU A 229 14.41 6.55 3.67
N THR A 230 13.29 7.20 4.04
CA THR A 230 12.08 7.23 3.22
C THR A 230 11.32 8.55 3.37
N ILE A 231 10.55 8.94 2.35
CA ILE A 231 9.64 10.10 2.41
C ILE A 231 8.63 9.99 3.56
N SER A 232 8.12 8.80 3.85
CA SER A 232 7.23 8.53 5.00
C SER A 232 7.96 8.59 6.36
N SER A 233 9.28 8.48 6.39
CA SER A 233 10.10 8.74 7.58
C SER A 233 10.31 10.25 7.75
N LEU A 234 10.53 10.97 6.65
CA LEU A 234 10.69 12.42 6.64
C LEU A 234 9.41 13.15 7.07
N ALA A 235 8.28 12.83 6.44
CA ALA A 235 6.98 13.41 6.78
C ALA A 235 6.62 13.18 8.26
N MET A 236 6.89 11.97 8.77
CA MET A 236 6.71 11.65 10.19
C MET A 236 7.65 12.45 11.12
N ARG A 237 8.90 12.70 10.70
CA ARG A 237 9.85 13.52 11.47
C ARG A 237 9.38 14.99 11.52
N ILE A 238 8.95 15.53 10.39
CA ILE A 238 8.42 16.90 10.28
C ILE A 238 7.16 17.07 11.13
N PHE A 239 6.17 16.18 10.95
CA PHE A 239 4.95 16.13 11.76
C PHE A 239 5.27 16.12 13.26
N ARG A 240 6.17 15.24 13.70
CA ARG A 240 6.57 15.10 15.11
C ARG A 240 7.40 16.26 15.69
N ILE A 241 7.96 17.14 14.87
CA ILE A 241 8.78 18.28 15.34
C ILE A 241 7.97 19.58 15.37
N GLN A 242 7.08 19.80 14.39
CA GLN A 242 6.38 21.09 14.23
C GLN A 242 4.88 21.05 14.52
N TYR A 243 4.21 19.91 14.31
CA TYR A 243 2.74 19.84 14.25
C TYR A 243 2.10 18.97 15.34
N TYR A 244 2.88 18.11 15.98
CA TYR A 244 2.38 17.12 16.95
C TYR A 244 2.58 17.56 18.39
N ASP A 245 1.47 17.82 19.09
CA ASP A 245 1.45 17.95 20.55
C ASP A 245 0.83 16.69 21.19
N ALA A 246 1.65 15.97 21.95
CA ALA A 246 1.24 14.76 22.68
C ALA A 246 0.34 15.03 23.89
N SER A 247 0.17 16.30 24.31
CA SER A 247 -0.70 16.67 25.44
C SER A 247 -2.16 16.89 25.02
N SER A 248 -2.41 17.38 23.81
CA SER A 248 -3.74 17.47 23.20
C SER A 248 -4.21 16.16 22.55
N PHE A 249 -3.34 15.44 21.84
CA PHE A 249 -3.66 14.17 21.17
C PHE A 249 -2.55 13.12 21.42
N PRO A 250 -2.60 12.33 22.50
CA PRO A 250 -1.63 11.25 22.74
C PRO A 250 -1.82 10.07 21.77
N ILE A 251 -1.00 10.00 20.71
CA ILE A 251 -0.98 8.87 19.77
C ILE A 251 -0.51 7.59 20.50
N HIS A 252 -1.47 6.73 20.83
CA HIS A 252 -1.22 5.40 21.37
C HIS A 252 -0.61 4.47 20.32
N ILE A 253 0.42 3.73 20.70
CA ILE A 253 0.95 2.61 19.91
C ILE A 253 0.28 1.32 20.41
N PRO A 254 -0.48 0.60 19.57
CA PRO A 254 -1.18 -0.62 19.96
C PRO A 254 -0.33 -1.69 20.65
N ASN A 255 -0.98 -2.59 21.40
CA ASN A 255 -0.45 -3.92 21.71
C ASN A 255 -0.82 -4.97 20.63
N VAL A 256 -0.29 -6.19 20.74
CA VAL A 256 -0.54 -7.32 19.81
C VAL A 256 -2.03 -7.47 19.49
N ASN A 257 -2.89 -7.49 20.51
CA ASN A 257 -4.31 -7.79 20.37
C ASN A 257 -5.07 -6.61 19.74
N GLU A 258 -4.71 -5.38 20.12
CA GLU A 258 -5.23 -4.15 19.52
C GLU A 258 -4.85 -4.06 18.04
N ASP A 259 -3.58 -4.25 17.68
CA ASP A 259 -3.10 -4.20 16.30
C ASP A 259 -3.75 -5.29 15.43
N GLN A 260 -3.75 -6.55 15.90
CA GLN A 260 -4.34 -7.66 15.16
C GLN A 260 -5.86 -7.52 15.00
N PHE A 261 -6.58 -7.00 16.00
CA PHE A 261 -8.02 -6.75 15.89
C PHE A 261 -8.31 -5.62 14.91
N ILE A 262 -7.63 -4.46 15.06
CA ILE A 262 -7.88 -3.26 14.25
C ILE A 262 -7.48 -3.51 12.78
N ARG A 263 -6.43 -4.30 12.52
CA ARG A 263 -6.04 -4.69 11.15
C ARG A 263 -7.07 -5.54 10.41
N LYS A 264 -7.99 -6.23 11.11
CA LYS A 264 -9.13 -6.90 10.44
C LYS A 264 -10.00 -5.87 9.69
N GLY A 265 -10.15 -4.67 10.26
CA GLY A 265 -10.87 -3.54 9.67
C GLY A 265 -10.01 -2.55 8.87
N TYR A 266 -8.72 -2.84 8.65
CA TYR A 266 -7.88 -2.00 7.80
C TYR A 266 -8.03 -2.40 6.33
N TYR A 267 -8.98 -1.74 5.66
CA TYR A 267 -9.28 -1.91 4.24
C TYR A 267 -8.75 -0.74 3.40
N GLY A 268 -8.47 -0.96 2.11
CA GLY A 268 -8.02 0.09 1.18
C GLY A 268 -9.16 0.93 0.60
N GLY A 269 -8.85 1.72 -0.44
CA GLY A 269 -9.86 2.44 -1.21
C GLY A 269 -10.80 1.52 -2.01
N HIS A 270 -11.95 2.07 -2.42
CA HIS A 270 -12.87 1.40 -3.34
C HIS A 270 -12.25 1.33 -4.75
N VAL A 271 -12.23 0.17 -5.40
CA VAL A 271 -11.77 0.06 -6.80
C VAL A 271 -12.60 -0.97 -7.55
N ASP A 272 -13.60 -0.53 -8.32
CA ASP A 272 -14.56 -1.40 -9.01
C ASP A 272 -14.90 -0.83 -10.41
N VAL A 273 -15.27 -1.74 -11.33
CA VAL A 273 -15.93 -1.44 -12.61
C VAL A 273 -17.41 -1.74 -12.44
N TYR A 274 -18.29 -0.83 -12.85
CA TYR A 274 -19.75 -1.00 -12.84
C TYR A 274 -20.34 -1.13 -14.24
N LYS A 275 -19.83 -0.38 -15.22
CA LYS A 275 -20.28 -0.40 -16.62
C LYS A 275 -19.05 -0.45 -17.54
N PRO A 276 -19.03 -1.33 -18.56
CA PRO A 276 -17.82 -1.66 -19.29
C PRO A 276 -17.54 -0.78 -20.50
N ARG A 277 -18.55 -0.13 -21.09
CA ARG A 277 -18.43 0.85 -22.17
C ARG A 277 -19.31 2.04 -21.85
N GLY A 278 -18.84 3.25 -22.16
CA GLY A 278 -19.65 4.46 -22.12
C GLY A 278 -19.07 5.57 -22.99
N GLU A 279 -19.88 6.58 -23.28
CA GLU A 279 -19.62 7.65 -24.24
C GLU A 279 -20.07 8.99 -23.64
N ASN A 280 -19.37 10.08 -23.96
CA ASN A 280 -19.55 11.42 -23.35
C ASN A 280 -19.45 11.42 -21.81
N LEU A 281 -18.41 10.80 -21.27
CA LEU A 281 -18.20 10.63 -19.83
C LEU A 281 -17.29 11.73 -19.22
N TYR A 282 -17.39 11.89 -17.91
CA TYR A 282 -16.60 12.84 -17.11
C TYR A 282 -15.70 12.07 -16.15
N TYR A 283 -14.38 12.29 -16.22
CA TYR A 283 -13.42 11.66 -15.31
C TYR A 283 -12.97 12.66 -14.24
N TYR A 284 -13.23 12.34 -12.98
CA TYR A 284 -12.95 13.19 -11.83
C TYR A 284 -11.96 12.54 -10.84
N ASP A 285 -11.15 13.34 -10.17
CA ASP A 285 -10.19 12.96 -9.12
C ASP A 285 -10.34 13.88 -7.90
N VAL A 286 -10.36 13.33 -6.68
CA VAL A 286 -10.45 14.16 -5.45
C VAL A 286 -9.09 14.80 -5.15
N ASN A 287 -9.07 16.14 -5.06
CA ASN A 287 -7.89 16.92 -4.66
C ASN A 287 -7.32 16.47 -3.31
N SER A 288 -6.34 15.56 -3.33
CA SER A 288 -5.65 15.02 -2.15
C SER A 288 -6.62 14.41 -1.11
N LEU A 289 -7.32 13.33 -1.47
CA LEU A 289 -8.32 12.64 -0.63
C LEU A 289 -7.84 12.29 0.79
N TYR A 290 -6.73 11.56 0.96
CA TYR A 290 -6.27 11.18 2.30
C TYR A 290 -5.87 12.40 3.17
N PRO A 291 -5.15 13.41 2.65
CA PRO A 291 -4.96 14.69 3.35
C PRO A 291 -6.27 15.40 3.71
N TYR A 292 -7.25 15.50 2.80
CA TYR A 292 -8.57 16.07 3.12
C TYR A 292 -9.23 15.35 4.29
N VAL A 293 -9.24 14.01 4.26
CA VAL A 293 -9.77 13.19 5.34
C VAL A 293 -9.00 13.40 6.65
N MET A 294 -7.68 13.53 6.58
CA MET A 294 -6.83 13.88 7.72
C MET A 294 -7.11 15.29 8.26
N GLN A 295 -7.63 16.22 7.48
CA GLN A 295 -7.95 17.57 7.94
C GLN A 295 -9.33 17.64 8.62
N GLU A 296 -10.37 17.11 7.95
CA GLU A 296 -11.77 17.35 8.35
C GLU A 296 -12.33 16.33 9.35
N TYR A 297 -11.88 15.07 9.32
CA TYR A 297 -12.53 14.01 10.11
C TYR A 297 -11.88 13.87 11.49
N PRO A 298 -12.67 13.81 12.58
CA PRO A 298 -12.19 13.42 13.90
C PRO A 298 -11.46 12.07 13.88
N MET A 299 -10.49 11.90 14.78
CA MET A 299 -9.60 10.73 14.80
C MET A 299 -9.72 9.93 16.12
N PRO A 300 -9.37 8.62 16.13
CA PRO A 300 -9.36 7.79 17.34
C PRO A 300 -8.17 8.17 18.24
N ASP A 301 -8.49 8.85 19.34
CA ASP A 301 -7.54 9.43 20.30
C ASP A 301 -7.28 8.52 21.51
N GLY A 302 -6.04 8.59 22.00
CA GLY A 302 -5.59 7.95 23.22
C GLY A 302 -5.51 6.42 23.18
N LYS A 303 -5.33 5.84 24.37
CA LYS A 303 -5.35 4.39 24.57
C LYS A 303 -6.80 3.89 24.50
N PRO A 304 -7.11 2.85 23.70
CA PRO A 304 -8.46 2.31 23.64
C PRO A 304 -8.85 1.55 24.90
N TYR A 305 -10.15 1.36 25.09
CA TYR A 305 -10.70 0.34 25.98
C TYR A 305 -11.38 -0.77 25.18
N TRP A 306 -11.18 -2.01 25.61
CA TRP A 306 -11.90 -3.16 25.06
C TRP A 306 -13.31 -3.22 25.66
N ASN A 307 -14.31 -3.49 24.82
CA ASN A 307 -15.63 -3.94 25.26
C ASN A 307 -16.01 -5.24 24.57
N GLY A 308 -16.18 -6.31 25.36
CA GLY A 308 -16.54 -7.64 24.89
C GLY A 308 -18.03 -7.86 24.62
N ASP A 309 -18.89 -6.88 24.95
CA ASP A 309 -20.34 -6.94 24.70
C ASP A 309 -20.91 -5.56 24.34
N LEU A 310 -21.07 -5.33 23.04
CA LEU A 310 -21.72 -4.15 22.46
C LEU A 310 -23.19 -4.39 22.12
N ARG A 311 -23.73 -5.59 22.38
CA ARG A 311 -25.04 -6.06 21.89
C ARG A 311 -26.25 -5.32 22.51
N LYS A 312 -26.00 -4.46 23.50
CA LYS A 312 -26.96 -3.56 24.17
C LYS A 312 -26.57 -2.08 24.08
N LYS A 313 -25.62 -1.72 23.20
CA LYS A 313 -25.21 -0.33 22.98
C LYS A 313 -25.82 0.20 21.68
N ASP A 314 -26.30 1.44 21.73
CA ASP A 314 -26.66 2.20 20.55
C ASP A 314 -25.40 2.52 19.73
N LEU A 315 -25.48 2.32 18.42
CA LEU A 315 -24.36 2.47 17.48
C LEU A 315 -23.82 3.90 17.46
N ASP A 316 -24.68 4.92 17.57
CA ASP A 316 -24.23 6.32 17.51
C ASP A 316 -23.34 6.69 18.69
N THR A 317 -23.56 6.06 19.86
CA THR A 317 -22.72 6.21 21.06
C THR A 317 -21.33 5.55 20.95
N LEU A 318 -21.09 4.73 19.92
CA LEU A 318 -19.83 4.00 19.75
C LEU A 318 -18.85 4.77 18.87
N TYR A 319 -17.57 4.75 19.26
CA TYR A 319 -16.50 5.32 18.46
C TYR A 319 -15.22 4.47 18.56
N GLY A 320 -14.71 3.97 17.43
CA GLY A 320 -13.57 3.05 17.39
C GLY A 320 -13.71 1.93 16.36
N PHE A 321 -13.18 0.75 16.68
CA PHE A 321 -13.19 -0.43 15.79
C PHE A 321 -14.04 -1.55 16.38
N ILE A 322 -15.04 -2.00 15.61
CA ILE A 322 -16.17 -2.81 16.09
C ILE A 322 -16.28 -4.06 15.20
N GLU A 323 -16.27 -5.23 15.83
CA GLU A 323 -16.76 -6.47 15.20
C GLU A 323 -18.29 -6.44 15.23
N ALA A 324 -18.92 -6.51 14.06
CA ALA A 324 -20.37 -6.42 13.90
C ALA A 324 -20.87 -7.47 12.91
N TYR A 325 -22.09 -7.97 13.15
CA TYR A 325 -22.91 -8.55 12.09
C TYR A 325 -23.43 -7.41 11.21
N VAL A 326 -23.34 -7.59 9.90
CA VAL A 326 -23.91 -6.67 8.92
C VAL A 326 -24.71 -7.45 7.88
N LYS A 327 -25.85 -6.88 7.45
CA LYS A 327 -26.69 -7.36 6.34
C LYS A 327 -26.87 -6.23 5.35
N CYS A 328 -26.37 -6.42 4.15
CA CYS A 328 -26.49 -5.53 3.00
C CYS A 328 -27.70 -5.97 2.14
N PRO A 329 -28.73 -5.12 1.95
CA PRO A 329 -29.85 -5.45 1.06
C PRO A 329 -29.41 -5.75 -0.37
N ASP A 330 -30.00 -6.78 -0.99
CA ASP A 330 -29.69 -7.16 -2.37
C ASP A 330 -30.13 -6.10 -3.42
N SER A 331 -30.90 -5.09 -3.02
CA SER A 331 -31.23 -3.91 -3.83
C SER A 331 -30.07 -2.94 -4.02
N ILE A 332 -29.02 -2.98 -3.18
CA ILE A 332 -27.88 -2.07 -3.28
C ILE A 332 -26.91 -2.56 -4.38
N LYS A 333 -27.12 -2.08 -5.62
CA LYS A 333 -26.28 -2.37 -6.80
C LYS A 333 -24.77 -2.13 -6.56
N LYS A 334 -24.43 -1.20 -5.66
CA LYS A 334 -23.06 -0.78 -5.36
C LYS A 334 -22.82 -0.76 -3.84
N PRO A 335 -22.55 -1.91 -3.19
CA PRO A 335 -22.40 -1.97 -1.73
C PRO A 335 -21.25 -1.09 -1.21
N PHE A 336 -21.43 -0.53 -0.02
CA PHE A 336 -20.47 0.36 0.65
C PHE A 336 -19.44 -0.40 1.51
N LEU A 337 -19.87 -1.37 2.33
CA LEU A 337 -18.96 -2.02 3.28
C LEU A 337 -18.00 -3.00 2.58
N PRO A 338 -16.68 -2.87 2.79
CA PRO A 338 -15.68 -3.77 2.21
C PRO A 338 -15.68 -5.15 2.89
N TYR A 339 -15.58 -6.22 2.11
CA TYR A 339 -15.31 -7.57 2.59
C TYR A 339 -13.97 -8.07 2.05
N ARG A 340 -13.25 -8.85 2.85
CA ARG A 340 -12.04 -9.56 2.41
C ARG A 340 -12.40 -11.01 2.14
N GLU A 341 -12.37 -11.37 0.87
CA GLU A 341 -12.60 -12.73 0.37
C GLU A 341 -11.60 -13.70 1.05
N LYS A 342 -12.05 -14.91 1.39
CA LYS A 342 -11.38 -15.83 2.32
C LYS A 342 -10.39 -16.78 1.63
N VAL A 343 -10.53 -17.03 0.34
CA VAL A 343 -9.72 -17.98 -0.45
C VAL A 343 -8.52 -17.30 -1.10
N ASN A 344 -8.74 -16.18 -1.78
CA ASN A 344 -7.74 -15.41 -2.53
C ASN A 344 -7.36 -14.06 -1.87
N GLY A 345 -8.09 -13.62 -0.84
CA GLY A 345 -7.76 -12.42 -0.06
C GLY A 345 -8.20 -11.08 -0.67
N SER A 346 -8.94 -11.10 -1.79
CA SER A 346 -9.36 -9.90 -2.53
C SER A 346 -10.30 -9.01 -1.73
N LEU A 347 -10.26 -7.71 -2.04
CA LEU A 347 -11.14 -6.70 -1.46
C LEU A 347 -12.37 -6.52 -2.36
N ILE A 348 -13.52 -7.02 -1.92
CA ILE A 348 -14.79 -6.97 -2.65
C ILE A 348 -15.83 -6.15 -1.86
N PHE A 349 -16.92 -5.76 -2.51
CA PHE A 349 -18.00 -4.98 -1.91
C PHE A 349 -19.35 -5.70 -2.16
N PRO A 350 -19.78 -6.59 -1.24
CA PRO A 350 -20.86 -7.55 -1.50
C PRO A 350 -22.22 -7.19 -0.88
N THR A 351 -23.28 -7.85 -1.37
CA THR A 351 -24.60 -7.92 -0.69
C THR A 351 -24.67 -9.17 0.20
N GLY A 352 -25.81 -9.40 0.87
CA GLY A 352 -25.99 -10.56 1.77
C GLY A 352 -25.63 -10.24 3.21
N TYR A 353 -25.10 -11.21 3.95
CA TYR A 353 -24.80 -11.09 5.39
C TYR A 353 -23.46 -11.72 5.79
N PHE A 354 -22.75 -11.03 6.69
CA PHE A 354 -21.44 -11.46 7.19
C PHE A 354 -21.09 -10.78 8.52
N VAL A 355 -20.06 -11.30 9.20
CA VAL A 355 -19.38 -10.59 10.30
C VAL A 355 -18.03 -10.07 9.83
N GLY A 356 -17.71 -8.84 10.21
CA GLY A 356 -16.42 -8.20 9.97
C GLY A 356 -16.09 -7.17 11.05
N VAL A 357 -14.87 -6.65 11.03
CA VAL A 357 -14.44 -5.54 11.89
C VAL A 357 -14.42 -4.27 11.05
N TYR A 358 -15.09 -3.22 11.52
CA TYR A 358 -15.21 -1.95 10.81
C TYR A 358 -14.91 -0.77 11.73
N TYR A 359 -14.56 0.37 11.14
CA TYR A 359 -14.55 1.63 11.87
C TYR A 359 -16.00 2.07 12.15
N SER A 360 -16.26 2.63 13.34
CA SER A 360 -17.61 2.93 13.82
C SER A 360 -18.41 3.84 12.88
N GLU A 361 -17.74 4.79 12.25
CA GLU A 361 -18.40 5.76 11.38
C GLU A 361 -18.78 5.13 10.01
N GLU A 362 -18.08 4.07 9.57
CA GLU A 362 -18.52 3.26 8.42
C GLU A 362 -19.79 2.47 8.75
N LEU A 363 -19.92 1.95 9.97
CA LEU A 363 -21.13 1.25 10.39
C LEU A 363 -22.31 2.22 10.47
N LYS A 364 -22.14 3.44 11.00
CA LYS A 364 -23.19 4.46 11.01
C LYS A 364 -23.63 4.79 9.59
N TYR A 365 -22.68 5.13 8.72
CA TYR A 365 -22.95 5.43 7.32
C TYR A 365 -23.63 4.26 6.58
N ALA A 366 -23.21 3.01 6.83
CA ALA A 366 -23.85 1.82 6.26
C ALA A 366 -25.29 1.63 6.76
N ARG A 367 -25.57 1.83 8.06
CA ARG A 367 -26.96 1.83 8.59
C ARG A 367 -27.81 2.87 7.85
N ASP A 368 -27.27 4.06 7.66
CA ASP A 368 -27.98 5.18 7.03
C ASP A 368 -28.24 4.91 5.52
N LEU A 369 -27.48 3.99 4.90
CA LEU A 369 -27.72 3.41 3.57
C LEU A 369 -28.69 2.19 3.58
N GLY A 370 -29.29 1.84 4.72
CA GLY A 370 -30.25 0.74 4.86
C GLY A 370 -29.65 -0.62 5.24
N TYR A 371 -28.40 -0.69 5.70
CA TYR A 371 -27.83 -1.95 6.22
C TYR A 371 -28.41 -2.28 7.60
N THR A 372 -28.76 -3.55 7.85
CA THR A 372 -28.99 -4.05 9.22
C THR A 372 -27.65 -4.29 9.89
N ILE A 373 -27.42 -3.74 11.08
CA ILE A 373 -26.12 -3.81 11.78
C ILE A 373 -26.32 -4.13 13.26
N TYR A 374 -25.63 -5.17 13.74
CA TYR A 374 -25.59 -5.52 15.16
C TYR A 374 -24.15 -5.53 15.69
N PRO A 375 -23.72 -4.52 16.48
CA PRO A 375 -22.43 -4.51 17.15
C PRO A 375 -22.27 -5.68 18.14
N LEU A 376 -21.13 -6.38 18.08
CA LEU A 376 -20.84 -7.54 18.95
C LEU A 376 -19.84 -7.18 20.04
N ARG A 377 -18.65 -6.69 19.65
CA ARG A 377 -17.50 -6.37 20.54
C ARG A 377 -16.49 -5.48 19.82
N GLY A 378 -15.60 -4.79 20.54
CA GLY A 378 -14.64 -3.90 19.88
C GLY A 378 -13.71 -3.12 20.80
N TYR A 379 -12.77 -2.41 20.18
CA TYR A 379 -11.90 -1.43 20.83
C TYR A 379 -12.45 -0.02 20.59
N LEU A 380 -12.81 0.66 21.67
CA LEU A 380 -13.40 2.00 21.64
C LEU A 380 -12.39 3.06 22.07
N PHE A 381 -12.45 4.23 21.45
CA PHE A 381 -11.51 5.34 21.57
C PHE A 381 -12.24 6.63 21.94
N LYS A 382 -11.48 7.66 22.36
CA LYS A 382 -12.02 9.03 22.46
C LYS A 382 -12.17 9.62 21.06
N LYS A 383 -13.26 10.34 20.79
CA LYS A 383 -13.45 11.15 19.58
C LYS A 383 -12.88 12.54 19.83
N THR A 384 -11.83 12.89 19.08
CA THR A 384 -11.13 14.18 19.17
C THR A 384 -10.93 14.74 17.77
N GLU A 385 -10.84 16.06 17.65
CA GLU A 385 -10.42 16.75 16.43
C GLU A 385 -9.08 16.19 15.91
N SER A 386 -8.86 16.22 14.60
CA SER A 386 -7.70 15.59 13.99
C SER A 386 -6.38 16.27 14.38
N PRO A 387 -5.36 15.51 14.81
CA PRO A 387 -4.02 16.05 15.08
C PRO A 387 -3.27 16.43 13.80
N PHE A 388 -3.83 16.13 12.62
CA PHE A 388 -3.22 16.43 11.33
C PHE A 388 -3.71 17.75 10.70
N LYS A 389 -4.70 18.42 11.30
CA LYS A 389 -5.40 19.56 10.69
C LYS A 389 -4.45 20.67 10.22
N THR A 390 -3.60 21.17 11.12
CA THR A 390 -2.58 22.18 10.82
C THR A 390 -1.53 21.68 9.81
N PHE A 391 -1.09 20.42 9.95
CA PHE A 391 -0.12 19.81 9.03
C PHE A 391 -0.65 19.74 7.59
N VAL A 392 -1.92 19.40 7.39
CA VAL A 392 -2.52 19.38 6.05
C VAL A 392 -2.75 20.80 5.53
N ASN A 393 -3.35 21.67 6.34
CA ASN A 393 -3.65 23.05 5.98
C ASN A 393 -2.40 23.77 5.46
N ASP A 394 -1.33 23.76 6.25
CA ASP A 394 -0.13 24.54 5.96
C ASP A 394 0.59 24.00 4.70
N LEU A 395 0.79 22.69 4.61
CA LEU A 395 1.41 22.07 3.43
C LEU A 395 0.54 22.20 2.17
N TYR A 396 -0.79 22.22 2.28
CA TYR A 396 -1.67 22.40 1.13
C TYR A 396 -1.67 23.86 0.65
N ASN A 397 -1.75 24.82 1.57
CA ASN A 397 -1.72 26.24 1.24
C ASN A 397 -0.39 26.66 0.63
N SER A 398 0.75 26.30 1.24
CA SER A 398 2.07 26.58 0.67
C SER A 398 2.33 25.85 -0.66
N ARG A 399 1.66 24.72 -0.92
CA ARG A 399 1.64 24.06 -2.23
C ARG A 399 0.82 24.84 -3.28
N LEU A 400 -0.28 25.49 -2.88
CA LEU A 400 -1.04 26.37 -3.78
C LEU A 400 -0.28 27.67 -4.07
N GLU A 401 0.45 28.22 -3.09
CA GLU A 401 1.33 29.39 -3.27
C GLU A 401 2.49 29.04 -4.21
N ALA A 402 3.24 27.97 -3.91
CA ALA A 402 4.31 27.48 -4.79
C ALA A 402 3.85 27.21 -6.23
N LYS A 403 2.59 26.79 -6.45
CA LYS A 403 1.99 26.69 -7.79
C LYS A 403 1.77 28.04 -8.48
N LYS A 404 1.31 29.06 -7.76
CA LYS A 404 1.09 30.41 -8.30
C LYS A 404 2.42 31.06 -8.69
N ASP A 405 3.46 30.82 -7.89
CA ASP A 405 4.79 31.39 -8.06
C ASP A 405 5.65 30.62 -9.09
N GLY A 406 5.09 29.62 -9.78
CA GLY A 406 5.81 28.76 -10.74
C GLY A 406 6.86 27.82 -10.11
N ASN A 407 6.91 27.73 -8.78
CA ASN A 407 7.90 26.94 -8.04
C ASN A 407 7.50 25.46 -7.95
N GLU A 408 7.69 24.73 -9.06
CA GLU A 408 7.36 23.31 -9.16
C GLU A 408 8.02 22.46 -8.07
N GLY A 409 9.28 22.73 -7.73
CA GLY A 409 10.06 21.97 -6.76
C GLY A 409 9.48 22.03 -5.35
N MET A 410 9.08 23.22 -4.91
CA MET A 410 8.35 23.41 -3.65
C MET A 410 6.98 22.71 -3.69
N SER A 411 6.21 22.92 -4.76
CA SER A 411 4.90 22.27 -4.98
C SER A 411 4.98 20.73 -4.95
N TYR A 412 6.05 20.16 -5.52
CA TYR A 412 6.37 18.74 -5.45
C TYR A 412 6.71 18.28 -4.02
N VAL A 413 7.63 18.96 -3.33
CA VAL A 413 8.03 18.62 -1.95
C VAL A 413 6.84 18.62 -1.00
N TYR A 414 6.00 19.66 -1.01
CA TYR A 414 4.79 19.72 -0.20
C TYR A 414 3.81 18.57 -0.55
N LYS A 415 3.59 18.28 -1.85
CA LYS A 415 2.74 17.16 -2.29
C LYS A 415 3.21 15.83 -1.74
N ILE A 416 4.51 15.51 -1.83
CA ILE A 416 5.02 14.20 -1.39
C ILE A 416 5.07 14.07 0.13
N LEU A 417 5.36 15.14 0.87
CA LEU A 417 5.33 15.15 2.34
C LEU A 417 3.92 14.87 2.86
N MET A 418 2.95 15.65 2.41
CA MET A 418 1.56 15.60 2.82
C MET A 418 0.93 14.22 2.53
N ASN A 419 1.10 13.70 1.31
CA ASN A 419 0.55 12.39 0.91
C ASN A 419 1.25 11.19 1.61
N SER A 420 2.49 11.34 2.11
CA SER A 420 3.27 10.20 2.63
C SER A 420 3.11 9.94 4.14
N LEU A 421 2.43 10.82 4.88
CA LEU A 421 2.34 10.70 6.34
C LEU A 421 1.46 9.52 6.78
N TYR A 422 0.23 9.41 6.27
CA TYR A 422 -0.76 8.44 6.78
C TYR A 422 -0.28 6.97 6.69
N GLY A 423 0.37 6.61 5.58
CA GLY A 423 0.90 5.26 5.36
C GLY A 423 1.99 4.84 6.35
N ARG A 424 2.59 5.80 7.09
CA ARG A 424 3.55 5.50 8.16
C ARG A 424 2.88 4.82 9.37
N PHE A 425 1.67 5.25 9.71
CA PHE A 425 0.89 4.67 10.82
C PHE A 425 0.40 3.26 10.48
N GLY A 426 0.11 3.01 9.19
CA GLY A 426 -0.41 1.72 8.70
C GLY A 426 0.63 0.61 8.48
N ILE A 427 1.92 0.84 8.74
CA ILE A 427 3.02 -0.13 8.47
C ILE A 427 2.66 -1.52 9.02
N ASN A 428 2.88 -2.55 8.19
CA ASN A 428 2.66 -3.95 8.55
C ASN A 428 3.80 -4.46 9.49
N PRO A 429 3.49 -5.05 10.66
CA PRO A 429 4.49 -5.69 11.52
C PRO A 429 5.11 -6.97 10.91
N LYS A 430 4.45 -7.56 9.90
CA LYS A 430 4.91 -8.77 9.20
C LYS A 430 5.69 -8.38 7.95
N MET A 431 6.91 -8.91 7.80
CA MET A 431 7.81 -8.61 6.67
C MET A 431 8.78 -9.76 6.39
N THR A 432 9.20 -9.93 5.14
CA THR A 432 10.43 -10.67 4.85
C THR A 432 11.63 -9.81 5.20
N ILE A 433 12.61 -10.37 5.89
CA ILE A 433 13.96 -9.83 6.04
C ILE A 433 14.92 -10.67 5.17
N THR A 434 15.96 -10.03 4.66
CA THR A 434 17.07 -10.72 4.00
C THR A 434 18.34 -10.41 4.78
N GLU A 435 18.90 -11.42 5.43
CA GLU A 435 20.15 -11.32 6.18
C GLU A 435 21.31 -11.82 5.33
N ILE A 436 22.47 -11.17 5.46
CA ILE A 436 23.75 -11.63 4.90
C ILE A 436 24.59 -12.11 6.08
N CYS A 437 24.96 -13.40 6.08
CA CYS A 437 25.58 -14.02 7.25
C CYS A 437 26.59 -15.12 6.89
N ASN A 438 27.34 -15.60 7.88
CA ASN A 438 28.33 -16.67 7.74
C ASN A 438 27.70 -18.06 7.88
N GLN A 439 28.44 -19.13 7.57
CA GLN A 439 27.93 -20.52 7.63
C GLN A 439 27.32 -20.91 8.98
N ASP A 440 27.94 -20.53 10.10
CA ASP A 440 27.43 -20.84 11.45
C ASP A 440 26.09 -20.15 11.74
N CYS A 441 25.94 -18.89 11.32
CA CYS A 441 24.68 -18.17 11.45
C CYS A 441 23.64 -18.74 10.49
N TYR A 442 24.01 -19.04 9.24
CA TYR A 442 23.12 -19.66 8.25
C TYR A 442 22.52 -20.97 8.78
N ASN A 443 23.35 -21.86 9.33
CA ASN A 443 22.92 -23.12 9.95
C ASN A 443 21.98 -22.94 11.17
N GLN A 444 22.01 -21.79 11.84
CA GLN A 444 21.05 -21.43 12.90
C GLN A 444 19.76 -20.81 12.35
N LEU A 445 19.81 -20.14 11.19
CA LEU A 445 18.64 -19.54 10.54
C LEU A 445 17.79 -20.58 9.83
N VAL A 446 18.41 -21.54 9.12
CA VAL A 446 17.74 -22.66 8.43
C VAL A 446 16.87 -23.51 9.37
N ARG A 447 17.21 -23.57 10.66
CA ARG A 447 16.51 -24.35 11.69
C ARG A 447 15.30 -23.64 12.31
N LYS A 448 14.84 -22.52 11.75
CA LYS A 448 13.71 -21.74 12.28
C LYS A 448 12.49 -21.88 11.37
N ASP A 449 11.30 -21.99 11.96
CA ASP A 449 10.01 -21.96 11.24
C ASP A 449 9.77 -20.65 10.44
N THR A 450 10.59 -19.62 10.70
CA THR A 450 10.60 -18.36 9.98
C THR A 450 11.49 -18.35 8.74
N PHE A 451 12.30 -19.38 8.50
CA PHE A 451 13.13 -19.50 7.29
C PHE A 451 12.26 -19.68 6.04
N ILE A 452 12.61 -19.00 4.94
CA ILE A 452 11.91 -19.12 3.65
C ILE A 452 12.79 -19.86 2.64
N ASN A 453 13.97 -19.31 2.38
CA ASN A 453 15.02 -19.91 1.55
C ASN A 453 16.35 -19.21 1.81
N GLY A 454 17.42 -19.72 1.23
CA GLY A 454 18.74 -19.13 1.30
C GLY A 454 19.75 -19.90 0.49
N ASP A 455 20.85 -19.24 0.13
CA ASP A 455 21.83 -19.73 -0.84
C ASP A 455 23.22 -19.18 -0.52
N LYS A 456 24.24 -19.87 -1.05
CA LYS A 456 25.63 -19.48 -0.91
C LYS A 456 25.98 -18.37 -1.91
N LEU A 457 26.58 -17.28 -1.43
CA LEU A 457 27.10 -16.21 -2.28
C LEU A 457 28.58 -16.42 -2.63
N TYR A 458 29.44 -16.47 -1.61
CA TYR A 458 30.88 -16.36 -1.77
C TYR A 458 31.61 -16.86 -0.51
N GLU A 459 32.65 -17.69 -0.66
CA GLU A 459 33.46 -18.27 0.42
C GLU A 459 32.67 -18.88 1.60
N ASP A 460 32.44 -18.13 2.68
CA ASP A 460 31.65 -18.53 3.85
C ASP A 460 30.33 -17.73 4.02
N THR A 461 30.02 -16.84 3.07
CA THR A 461 28.89 -15.91 3.11
C THR A 461 27.67 -16.43 2.36
N TYR A 462 26.50 -16.29 3.00
CA TYR A 462 25.19 -16.75 2.54
C TYR A 462 24.15 -15.62 2.57
N VAL A 463 23.16 -15.74 1.69
CA VAL A 463 21.86 -15.05 1.80
C VAL A 463 20.90 -15.94 2.59
N ALA A 464 20.18 -15.38 3.55
CA ALA A 464 19.04 -16.03 4.19
C ALA A 464 17.82 -15.10 4.17
N ASN A 465 16.71 -15.57 3.57
CA ASN A 465 15.43 -14.87 3.63
C ASN A 465 14.57 -15.47 4.75
N LEU A 466 14.06 -14.63 5.65
CA LEU A 466 13.20 -15.05 6.75
C LEU A 466 11.93 -14.20 6.83
N LYS A 467 10.82 -14.83 7.19
CA LYS A 467 9.55 -14.19 7.55
C LYS A 467 9.64 -13.69 8.98
N LYS A 468 9.89 -12.40 9.19
CA LYS A 468 9.84 -11.78 10.52
C LYS A 468 8.45 -11.27 10.84
N ASP A 469 7.95 -11.63 12.02
CA ASP A 469 6.64 -11.21 12.51
C ASP A 469 6.79 -10.49 13.85
N LEU A 470 6.74 -9.16 13.82
CA LEU A 470 6.84 -8.34 15.04
C LEU A 470 5.63 -8.51 15.97
N SER A 471 4.64 -9.34 15.62
CA SER A 471 3.49 -9.68 16.48
C SER A 471 3.64 -10.97 17.31
N THR A 472 4.68 -11.77 17.09
CA THR A 472 4.87 -13.06 17.78
C THR A 472 6.18 -13.19 18.55
N ASP A 473 7.32 -12.88 17.92
CA ASP A 473 8.64 -13.30 18.42
C ASP A 473 9.09 -12.48 19.64
N SER A 474 8.60 -11.24 19.71
CA SER A 474 8.57 -10.30 20.85
C SER A 474 7.82 -9.06 20.36
N TRP A 475 6.99 -8.42 21.19
CA TRP A 475 6.22 -7.25 20.77
C TRP A 475 7.11 -5.99 20.68
N ASP A 476 7.85 -5.87 19.58
CA ASP A 476 8.58 -4.68 19.14
C ASP A 476 7.89 -4.10 17.88
N PRO A 477 6.68 -3.52 18.02
CA PRO A 477 6.01 -2.88 16.89
C PRO A 477 6.87 -1.71 16.40
N PRO A 478 6.87 -1.39 15.10
CA PRO A 478 7.54 -0.19 14.61
C PRO A 478 7.02 1.03 15.39
N LYS A 479 7.90 1.77 16.07
CA LYS A 479 7.59 2.75 17.15
C LYS A 479 6.68 3.95 16.77
N ASN A 480 6.07 3.94 15.59
CA ASN A 480 5.12 4.94 15.09
C ASN A 480 3.92 4.30 14.35
N ALA A 481 3.69 2.97 14.47
CA ALA A 481 2.67 2.21 13.74
C ALA A 481 1.29 2.23 14.46
N ALA A 482 0.69 3.41 14.57
CA ALA A 482 -0.65 3.59 15.13
C ALA A 482 -1.74 3.24 14.10
N VAL A 483 -1.93 1.95 13.82
CA VAL A 483 -2.79 1.47 12.72
C VAL A 483 -4.25 1.94 12.82
N GLN A 484 -4.73 2.29 14.02
CA GLN A 484 -6.06 2.88 14.22
C GLN A 484 -6.26 4.19 13.44
N LEU A 485 -5.20 5.01 13.29
CA LEU A 485 -5.25 6.26 12.54
C LEU A 485 -5.30 5.99 11.04
N ALA A 486 -4.44 5.10 10.53
CA ALA A 486 -4.43 4.74 9.11
C ALA A 486 -5.75 4.08 8.67
N ALA A 487 -6.32 3.20 9.51
CA ALA A 487 -7.59 2.55 9.23
C ALA A 487 -8.76 3.54 9.23
N ALA A 488 -8.83 4.45 10.22
CA ALA A 488 -9.83 5.53 10.25
C ALA A 488 -9.73 6.46 9.03
N ILE A 489 -8.51 6.84 8.61
CA ILE A 489 -8.28 7.64 7.40
C ILE A 489 -8.77 6.92 6.15
N THR A 490 -8.49 5.62 5.98
CA THR A 490 -9.03 4.87 4.82
C THR A 490 -10.54 4.64 4.88
N ALA A 491 -11.11 4.55 6.07
CA ALA A 491 -12.55 4.42 6.29
C ALA A 491 -13.30 5.71 5.90
N CYS A 492 -12.90 6.85 6.45
CA CYS A 492 -13.49 8.14 6.12
C CYS A 492 -13.26 8.53 4.65
N ALA A 493 -12.18 8.08 4.01
CA ALA A 493 -11.98 8.20 2.56
C ALA A 493 -13.03 7.43 1.74
N ARG A 494 -13.44 6.22 2.16
CA ARG A 494 -14.56 5.49 1.53
C ARG A 494 -15.88 6.24 1.74
N ILE A 495 -16.14 6.77 2.95
CA ILE A 495 -17.35 7.55 3.26
C ILE A 495 -17.45 8.79 2.35
N HIS A 496 -16.34 9.53 2.14
CA HIS A 496 -16.33 10.71 1.25
C HIS A 496 -16.57 10.35 -0.22
N MET A 497 -16.04 9.22 -0.70
CA MET A 497 -16.19 8.81 -2.10
C MET A 497 -17.57 8.21 -2.42
N TYR A 498 -18.24 7.60 -1.44
CA TYR A 498 -19.44 6.80 -1.70
C TYR A 498 -20.63 7.57 -2.33
N PRO A 499 -20.96 8.83 -1.96
CA PRO A 499 -22.04 9.60 -2.60
C PRO A 499 -21.89 9.69 -4.13
N TYR A 500 -20.66 9.78 -4.63
CA TYR A 500 -20.38 9.83 -6.06
C TYR A 500 -20.44 8.42 -6.68
N ILE A 501 -19.88 7.41 -6.00
CA ILE A 501 -19.89 6.00 -6.43
C ILE A 501 -21.32 5.46 -6.57
N ALA A 502 -22.19 5.78 -5.62
CA ALA A 502 -23.57 5.28 -5.53
C ALA A 502 -24.47 5.70 -6.71
N ARG A 503 -24.13 6.78 -7.42
CA ARG A 503 -24.89 7.27 -8.59
C ARG A 503 -25.05 6.16 -9.64
N GLU A 504 -26.24 6.06 -10.23
CA GLU A 504 -26.53 5.07 -11.29
C GLU A 504 -25.71 5.30 -12.57
N ASP A 505 -25.19 6.51 -12.78
CA ASP A 505 -24.36 6.89 -13.92
C ASP A 505 -22.84 6.74 -13.67
N CYS A 506 -22.41 6.25 -12.50
CA CYS A 506 -20.99 5.96 -12.26
C CYS A 506 -20.57 4.64 -12.96
N TYR A 507 -19.54 4.72 -13.80
CA TYR A 507 -18.98 3.63 -14.62
C TYR A 507 -17.82 2.90 -13.96
N TYR A 508 -16.91 3.65 -13.33
CA TYR A 508 -15.65 3.16 -12.74
C TYR A 508 -15.27 4.00 -11.52
N THR A 509 -14.59 3.40 -10.54
CA THR A 509 -13.94 4.13 -9.45
C THR A 509 -12.61 3.49 -9.05
N ASP A 510 -11.66 4.31 -8.59
CA ASP A 510 -10.35 3.87 -8.12
C ASP A 510 -9.77 4.80 -7.05
N THR A 511 -10.01 4.43 -5.79
CA THR A 511 -9.48 5.07 -4.58
C THR A 511 -9.97 6.50 -4.36
N ASP A 512 -9.46 7.45 -5.16
CA ASP A 512 -9.72 8.88 -5.16
C ASP A 512 -10.38 9.37 -6.47
N SER A 513 -10.47 8.52 -7.50
CA SER A 513 -11.04 8.89 -8.81
C SER A 513 -12.34 8.14 -9.18
N ILE A 514 -13.12 8.74 -10.07
CA ILE A 514 -14.44 8.25 -10.51
C ILE A 514 -14.80 8.71 -11.93
N VAL A 515 -15.44 7.83 -12.72
CA VAL A 515 -15.98 8.14 -14.05
C VAL A 515 -17.51 8.16 -14.01
N LEU A 516 -18.13 9.25 -14.49
CA LEU A 516 -19.57 9.50 -14.46
C LEU A 516 -20.13 9.76 -15.87
N GLY A 517 -21.39 9.41 -16.11
CA GLY A 517 -22.11 9.72 -17.36
C GLY A 517 -22.69 11.13 -17.44
N ASN A 518 -23.03 11.75 -16.31
CA ASN A 518 -23.45 13.15 -16.23
C ASN A 518 -22.43 13.92 -15.38
N PRO A 519 -22.30 15.24 -15.57
CA PRO A 519 -21.39 16.03 -14.75
C PRO A 519 -21.79 16.05 -13.26
N LEU A 520 -20.85 16.48 -12.43
CA LEU A 520 -21.11 16.98 -11.08
C LEU A 520 -21.51 18.45 -11.14
N SER A 521 -22.21 18.93 -10.10
CA SER A 521 -22.54 20.34 -9.95
C SER A 521 -21.30 21.18 -9.60
N ASP A 522 -21.29 22.45 -10.03
CA ASP A 522 -20.13 23.34 -9.93
C ASP A 522 -19.67 23.58 -8.48
N ASP A 523 -20.57 23.43 -7.50
CA ASP A 523 -20.23 23.53 -6.08
C ASP A 523 -19.38 22.34 -5.59
N MET A 524 -19.46 21.18 -6.23
CA MET A 524 -18.65 19.99 -5.90
C MET A 524 -17.30 19.97 -6.64
N VAL A 525 -17.16 20.75 -7.72
CA VAL A 525 -16.01 20.72 -8.63
C VAL A 525 -15.01 21.83 -8.31
N SER A 526 -13.71 21.51 -8.31
CA SER A 526 -12.62 22.49 -8.24
C SER A 526 -11.28 21.88 -8.65
N SER A 527 -10.42 22.65 -9.31
CA SER A 527 -9.04 22.26 -9.61
C SER A 527 -8.02 22.57 -8.49
N SER A 528 -8.47 23.19 -7.39
CA SER A 528 -7.59 23.76 -6.36
C SER A 528 -8.10 23.70 -4.91
N VAL A 529 -9.38 23.37 -4.66
CA VAL A 529 -9.92 23.21 -3.31
C VAL A 529 -9.74 21.77 -2.83
N LEU A 530 -9.12 21.62 -1.66
CA LEU A 530 -8.89 20.34 -0.97
C LEU A 530 -10.22 19.56 -0.81
N GLY A 531 -10.22 18.26 -1.11
CA GLY A 531 -11.40 17.39 -0.96
C GLY A 531 -12.49 17.51 -2.03
N LYS A 532 -12.56 18.62 -2.78
CA LYS A 532 -13.40 18.75 -3.98
C LYS A 532 -12.82 17.96 -5.15
N LEU A 533 -13.67 17.66 -6.12
CA LEU A 533 -13.28 16.89 -7.30
C LEU A 533 -12.75 17.80 -8.41
N LYS A 534 -11.54 17.52 -8.89
CA LYS A 534 -11.02 18.07 -10.14
C LYS A 534 -11.57 17.24 -11.31
N LEU A 535 -12.04 17.91 -12.37
CA LEU A 535 -12.21 17.28 -13.68
C LEU A 535 -10.82 17.04 -14.29
N GLU A 536 -10.47 15.78 -14.56
CA GLU A 536 -9.18 15.39 -15.13
C GLU A 536 -9.23 15.33 -16.66
N ASP A 537 -10.19 14.59 -17.22
CA ASP A 537 -10.43 14.47 -18.67
C ASP A 537 -11.96 14.47 -18.93
N GLN A 538 -12.38 15.00 -20.08
CA GLN A 538 -13.69 14.70 -20.68
C GLN A 538 -13.50 13.60 -21.74
N ILE A 539 -14.29 12.55 -21.67
CA ILE A 539 -14.12 11.31 -22.42
C ILE A 539 -15.16 11.23 -23.55
N ALA A 540 -14.70 11.14 -24.79
CA ALA A 540 -15.56 10.88 -25.93
C ALA A 540 -16.16 9.47 -25.85
N TRP A 541 -15.31 8.46 -25.62
CA TRP A 541 -15.69 7.07 -25.38
C TRP A 541 -14.62 6.34 -24.57
N GLY A 542 -14.99 5.26 -23.87
CA GLY A 542 -14.02 4.42 -23.15
C GLY A 542 -14.52 3.02 -22.80
N LEU A 543 -13.57 2.13 -22.53
CA LEU A 543 -13.77 0.75 -22.11
C LEU A 543 -13.12 0.48 -20.74
N PHE A 544 -13.92 0.02 -19.78
CA PHE A 544 -13.52 -0.26 -18.40
C PHE A 544 -13.65 -1.76 -18.12
N LEU A 545 -12.55 -2.51 -18.23
CA LEU A 545 -12.62 -3.97 -18.32
C LEU A 545 -12.29 -4.68 -17.01
N ALA A 546 -11.40 -4.13 -16.19
CA ALA A 546 -11.16 -4.57 -14.82
C ALA A 546 -10.54 -3.44 -13.96
N PRO A 547 -10.50 -3.57 -12.62
CA PRO A 547 -9.73 -2.68 -11.76
C PRO A 547 -8.29 -2.45 -12.25
N LYS A 548 -7.96 -1.21 -12.65
CA LYS A 548 -6.67 -0.80 -13.23
C LYS A 548 -6.37 -1.40 -14.62
N THR A 549 -7.41 -1.79 -15.35
CA THR A 549 -7.39 -2.18 -16.76
C THR A 549 -8.55 -1.51 -17.51
N TYR A 550 -8.27 -0.35 -18.12
CA TYR A 550 -9.23 0.43 -18.92
C TYR A 550 -8.54 1.25 -20.04
N CYS A 551 -9.30 1.68 -21.04
CA CYS A 551 -8.88 2.68 -22.03
C CYS A 551 -9.97 3.74 -22.25
N TYR A 552 -9.58 4.93 -22.72
CA TYR A 552 -10.52 5.94 -23.24
C TYR A 552 -9.83 6.89 -24.22
N THR A 553 -10.62 7.54 -25.08
CA THR A 553 -10.22 8.69 -25.90
C THR A 553 -10.89 9.95 -25.34
N THR A 554 -10.15 11.04 -25.16
CA THR A 554 -10.74 12.33 -24.74
C THR A 554 -11.54 12.97 -25.87
N ILE A 555 -12.36 13.99 -25.57
CA ILE A 555 -13.04 14.80 -26.59
C ILE A 555 -12.04 15.47 -27.54
N ASP A 556 -10.83 15.79 -27.07
CA ASP A 556 -9.72 16.33 -27.88
C ASP A 556 -8.98 15.27 -28.72
N GLY A 557 -9.46 14.01 -28.77
CA GLY A 557 -8.86 12.94 -29.57
C GLY A 557 -7.58 12.32 -28.99
N LYS A 558 -7.31 12.49 -27.69
CA LYS A 558 -6.13 11.93 -27.02
C LYS A 558 -6.48 10.58 -26.35
N ASP A 559 -5.75 9.53 -26.71
CA ASP A 559 -5.93 8.21 -26.11
C ASP A 559 -5.21 8.05 -24.76
N VAL A 560 -5.84 7.30 -23.86
CA VAL A 560 -5.32 6.94 -22.54
C VAL A 560 -5.51 5.44 -22.31
N LEU A 561 -4.40 4.70 -22.35
CA LEU A 561 -4.34 3.27 -22.04
C LEU A 561 -3.85 3.06 -20.61
N LYS A 562 -4.58 2.29 -19.79
CA LYS A 562 -4.16 1.90 -18.43
C LYS A 562 -4.25 0.38 -18.27
N HIS A 563 -3.11 -0.26 -18.01
CA HIS A 563 -3.04 -1.67 -17.62
C HIS A 563 -2.04 -1.85 -16.49
N LYS A 564 -2.31 -2.80 -15.59
CA LYS A 564 -1.41 -3.16 -14.48
C LYS A 564 -0.26 -4.06 -14.95
N GLY A 565 0.93 -3.90 -14.37
CA GLY A 565 2.07 -4.80 -14.58
C GLY A 565 2.78 -4.66 -15.93
N ALA A 566 3.50 -5.71 -16.35
CA ALA A 566 4.29 -5.72 -17.58
C ALA A 566 3.44 -5.78 -18.87
N ALA A 567 2.24 -6.35 -18.79
CA ALA A 567 1.28 -6.47 -19.89
C ALA A 567 0.94 -5.12 -20.57
N LYS A 568 1.10 -3.99 -19.86
CA LYS A 568 0.86 -2.63 -20.37
C LYS A 568 1.65 -2.25 -21.64
N HIS A 569 2.70 -2.99 -21.99
CA HIS A 569 3.51 -2.77 -23.19
C HIS A 569 2.98 -3.55 -24.41
N PHE A 570 1.94 -4.37 -24.23
CA PHE A 570 1.35 -5.25 -25.24
C PHE A 570 -0.16 -5.05 -25.36
N VAL A 571 -0.68 -3.91 -24.89
CA VAL A 571 -2.08 -3.51 -25.05
C VAL A 571 -2.17 -2.23 -25.87
N ASP A 572 -3.09 -2.26 -26.82
CA ASP A 572 -3.51 -1.22 -27.75
C ASP A 572 -5.04 -1.14 -27.70
N ILE A 573 -5.67 -0.19 -28.40
CA ILE A 573 -7.13 -0.06 -28.44
C ILE A 573 -7.78 -1.35 -28.92
N ASP A 574 -7.27 -1.94 -30.00
CA ASP A 574 -7.70 -3.23 -30.56
C ASP A 574 -7.74 -4.33 -29.49
N TRP A 575 -6.75 -4.43 -28.60
CA TRP A 575 -6.78 -5.39 -27.50
C TRP A 575 -7.94 -5.13 -26.52
N TYR A 576 -8.22 -3.87 -26.15
CA TYR A 576 -9.37 -3.57 -25.28
C TYR A 576 -10.70 -3.89 -25.98
N GLU A 577 -10.86 -3.56 -27.26
CA GLU A 577 -12.07 -3.89 -28.01
C GLU A 577 -12.26 -5.40 -28.17
N ASN A 578 -11.18 -6.14 -28.48
CA ASN A 578 -11.21 -7.60 -28.55
C ASN A 578 -11.50 -8.26 -27.20
N GLN A 579 -10.99 -7.73 -26.08
CA GLN A 579 -11.32 -8.24 -24.74
C GLN A 579 -12.75 -7.87 -24.31
N TYR A 580 -13.29 -6.73 -24.76
CA TYR A 580 -14.69 -6.38 -24.54
C TYR A 580 -15.63 -7.30 -25.33
N ALA A 581 -15.34 -7.54 -26.61
CA ALA A 581 -16.13 -8.40 -27.50
C ALA A 581 -16.08 -9.88 -27.10
N ASN A 582 -14.93 -10.40 -26.65
CA ASN A 582 -14.81 -11.73 -26.08
C ASN A 582 -13.83 -11.78 -24.91
N ARG A 583 -14.37 -11.81 -23.68
CA ARG A 583 -13.59 -11.95 -22.44
C ARG A 583 -12.90 -13.31 -22.24
N LYS A 584 -13.14 -14.30 -23.11
CA LYS A 584 -12.38 -15.57 -23.16
C LYS A 584 -11.18 -15.52 -24.12
N ASN A 585 -10.79 -14.34 -24.61
CA ASN A 585 -9.61 -14.16 -25.46
C ASN A 585 -8.30 -14.33 -24.65
N GLU A 586 -7.95 -15.57 -24.35
CA GLU A 586 -6.71 -15.95 -23.67
C GLU A 586 -5.50 -15.86 -24.62
N LYS A 587 -4.94 -14.65 -24.75
CA LYS A 587 -3.67 -14.43 -25.44
C LYS A 587 -2.51 -14.58 -24.43
N SER A 588 -1.51 -15.38 -24.77
CA SER A 588 -0.23 -15.46 -24.07
C SER A 588 0.83 -14.78 -24.92
N VAL A 589 1.60 -13.85 -24.35
CA VAL A 589 2.72 -13.20 -25.05
C VAL A 589 4.05 -13.53 -24.37
N PRO A 590 5.12 -13.81 -25.13
CA PRO A 590 6.45 -13.92 -24.57
C PRO A 590 6.91 -12.54 -24.10
N TYR A 591 7.46 -12.49 -22.88
CA TYR A 591 7.99 -11.28 -22.27
C TYR A 591 9.40 -11.58 -21.76
N SER A 592 10.34 -10.67 -22.02
CA SER A 592 11.66 -10.72 -21.41
C SER A 592 11.92 -9.40 -20.71
N THR A 593 12.53 -9.46 -19.51
CA THR A 593 13.03 -8.28 -18.82
C THR A 593 14.52 -8.44 -18.56
N PRO A 594 15.37 -7.49 -19.00
CA PRO A 594 16.81 -7.52 -18.73
C PRO A 594 17.16 -7.10 -17.29
N PHE A 595 16.15 -6.81 -16.46
CA PHE A 595 16.29 -6.27 -15.09
C PHE A 595 15.71 -7.21 -14.02
N GLY A 596 15.71 -8.53 -14.28
CA GLY A 596 15.15 -9.52 -13.37
C GLY A 596 16.08 -9.84 -12.20
N VAL A 597 15.84 -9.23 -11.04
CA VAL A 597 16.66 -9.47 -9.84
C VAL A 597 16.60 -10.93 -9.38
N ASP A 598 17.77 -11.52 -9.17
CA ASP A 598 18.01 -12.74 -8.40
C ASP A 598 18.54 -12.34 -7.01
N TRP A 599 17.70 -12.52 -5.99
CA TRP A 599 18.01 -12.19 -4.60
C TRP A 599 18.89 -13.23 -3.90
N ASN A 600 18.90 -14.47 -4.40
CA ASN A 600 19.63 -15.58 -3.80
C ASN A 600 21.11 -15.52 -4.18
N GLN A 601 21.41 -15.06 -5.40
CA GLN A 601 22.77 -14.87 -5.91
C GLN A 601 23.23 -13.39 -5.96
N LEU A 602 22.35 -12.46 -5.56
CA LEU A 602 22.54 -11.00 -5.71
C LEU A 602 23.01 -10.60 -7.12
N ARG A 603 22.27 -11.05 -8.14
CA ARG A 603 22.51 -10.70 -9.55
C ARG A 603 21.29 -10.01 -10.14
N ILE A 604 21.49 -9.30 -11.24
CA ILE A 604 20.39 -8.85 -12.10
C ILE A 604 20.56 -9.60 -13.41
N VAL A 605 19.53 -10.36 -13.81
CA VAL A 605 19.62 -11.29 -14.93
C VAL A 605 18.45 -11.08 -15.89
N LYS A 606 18.63 -11.45 -17.15
CA LYS A 606 17.53 -11.52 -18.11
C LYS A 606 16.55 -12.61 -17.67
N LYS A 607 15.30 -12.23 -17.42
CA LYS A 607 14.22 -13.17 -17.09
C LYS A 607 13.18 -13.16 -18.20
N THR A 608 13.01 -14.30 -18.85
CA THR A 608 11.97 -14.54 -19.85
C THR A 608 10.83 -15.34 -19.23
N SER A 609 9.59 -14.92 -19.48
CA SER A 609 8.37 -15.58 -19.03
C SER A 609 7.26 -15.38 -20.06
N HIS A 610 6.13 -16.07 -19.89
CA HIS A 610 4.91 -15.77 -20.61
C HIS A 610 4.01 -14.86 -19.74
N LEU A 611 3.41 -13.85 -20.36
CA LEU A 611 2.37 -13.03 -19.74
C LEU A 611 1.01 -13.47 -20.28
N ALA A 612 0.09 -13.80 -19.38
CA ALA A 612 -1.32 -13.91 -19.70
C ALA A 612 -1.90 -12.50 -19.92
N MET A 613 -2.59 -12.31 -21.03
CA MET A 613 -3.19 -11.04 -21.47
C MET A 613 -4.73 -11.14 -21.40
N ASN A 614 -5.25 -11.64 -20.28
CA ASN A 614 -6.67 -11.89 -20.03
C ASN A 614 -7.26 -10.92 -18.99
N VAL A 615 -8.54 -10.56 -19.16
CA VAL A 615 -9.24 -9.64 -18.24
C VAL A 615 -10.01 -10.43 -17.16
N ASP A 616 -9.41 -10.57 -15.98
CA ASP A 616 -10.10 -11.06 -14.78
C ASP A 616 -10.77 -9.93 -13.98
N ILE A 617 -12.11 -9.87 -14.06
CA ILE A 617 -12.99 -9.14 -13.13
C ILE A 617 -13.75 -10.10 -12.18
N GLY A 618 -13.65 -11.41 -12.42
CA GLY A 618 -14.35 -12.47 -11.68
C GLY A 618 -13.81 -12.71 -10.27
N THR A 619 -12.72 -12.05 -9.89
CA THR A 619 -12.26 -11.92 -8.49
C THR A 619 -12.94 -10.77 -7.72
N LYS A 620 -13.80 -9.98 -8.38
CA LYS A 620 -14.30 -8.69 -7.87
C LYS A 620 -15.83 -8.53 -7.90
N ARG A 621 -16.45 -8.74 -9.06
CA ARG A 621 -17.90 -8.54 -9.29
C ARG A 621 -18.42 -9.54 -10.32
N ASN A 622 -19.72 -9.85 -10.25
CA ASN A 622 -20.42 -10.63 -11.27
C ASN A 622 -20.59 -9.79 -12.55
N VAL A 623 -20.56 -10.42 -13.72
CA VAL A 623 -20.74 -9.75 -15.02
C VAL A 623 -22.13 -10.06 -15.58
N VAL A 624 -22.82 -9.03 -16.07
CA VAL A 624 -24.15 -9.13 -16.68
C VAL A 624 -24.03 -8.92 -18.19
N TYR A 625 -24.48 -9.91 -18.97
CA TYR A 625 -24.57 -9.85 -20.43
C TYR A 625 -26.02 -9.68 -20.90
N SER A 626 -26.21 -9.11 -22.09
CA SER A 626 -27.48 -9.14 -22.81
C SER A 626 -27.76 -10.53 -23.39
N GLU A 627 -28.98 -10.74 -23.90
CA GLU A 627 -29.35 -11.93 -24.70
C GLU A 627 -28.41 -12.14 -25.90
N ASN A 628 -27.93 -11.04 -26.49
CA ASN A 628 -26.95 -11.03 -27.57
C ASN A 628 -25.48 -11.19 -27.09
N ASN A 629 -25.28 -11.64 -25.84
CA ASN A 629 -23.97 -11.86 -25.20
C ASN A 629 -23.06 -10.61 -25.10
N VAL A 630 -23.62 -9.40 -25.20
CA VAL A 630 -22.88 -8.13 -25.03
C VAL A 630 -22.79 -7.79 -23.55
N TRP A 631 -21.61 -7.45 -23.03
CA TRP A 631 -21.45 -7.06 -21.63
C TRP A 631 -22.08 -5.67 -21.37
N LEU A 632 -23.09 -5.64 -20.48
CA LEU A 632 -23.87 -4.45 -20.12
C LEU A 632 -23.39 -3.77 -18.82
N GLU A 633 -23.29 -4.52 -17.72
CA GLU A 633 -22.92 -3.98 -16.40
C GLU A 633 -22.32 -5.05 -15.47
N THR A 634 -22.09 -4.72 -14.20
CA THR A 634 -21.62 -5.67 -13.18
C THR A 634 -22.46 -5.60 -11.90
N THR A 635 -22.84 -6.76 -11.37
CA THR A 635 -23.55 -6.89 -10.09
C THR A 635 -22.56 -7.28 -8.98
N PRO A 636 -22.84 -6.93 -7.71
CA PRO A 636 -21.98 -7.34 -6.60
C PRO A 636 -21.99 -8.87 -6.43
N PHE A 637 -20.98 -9.41 -5.75
CA PHE A 637 -21.11 -10.74 -5.18
C PHE A 637 -22.07 -10.70 -3.99
N LYS A 638 -22.79 -11.80 -3.77
CA LYS A 638 -23.55 -12.02 -2.54
C LYS A 638 -22.73 -12.90 -1.60
N VAL A 639 -22.53 -12.45 -0.36
CA VAL A 639 -21.80 -13.19 0.68
C VAL A 639 -22.78 -13.55 1.79
N GLU A 640 -22.88 -14.84 2.11
CA GLU A 640 -23.77 -15.36 3.16
C GLU A 640 -22.93 -16.20 4.15
N ASN A 641 -22.06 -15.52 4.91
CA ASN A 641 -21.01 -16.17 5.71
C ASN A 641 -21.05 -15.80 7.19
N LEU A 642 -21.55 -16.71 8.01
CA LEU A 642 -21.50 -16.68 9.48
C LEU A 642 -20.70 -17.85 10.07
N LYS A 643 -19.88 -18.57 9.27
CA LYS A 643 -19.15 -19.77 9.71
C LYS A 643 -18.15 -19.48 10.84
N ASP A 644 -17.59 -18.26 10.87
CA ASP A 644 -16.64 -17.81 11.89
C ASP A 644 -17.32 -17.27 13.17
N CYS A 645 -18.66 -17.32 13.27
CA CYS A 645 -19.40 -16.75 14.40
C CYS A 645 -19.49 -17.73 15.59
N SER A 646 -19.41 -17.20 16.81
CA SER A 646 -19.64 -18.03 18.00
C SER A 646 -21.10 -18.45 18.14
N ASN A 647 -21.36 -19.61 18.76
CA ASN A 647 -22.73 -20.06 19.08
C ASN A 647 -23.53 -19.06 19.92
N GLN A 648 -22.87 -18.21 20.73
CA GLN A 648 -23.53 -17.16 21.50
C GLN A 648 -23.94 -15.98 20.60
N ASP A 649 -23.04 -15.54 19.71
CA ASP A 649 -23.32 -14.43 18.81
C ASP A 649 -24.38 -14.82 17.76
N LEU A 650 -24.34 -16.06 17.23
CA LEU A 650 -25.38 -16.62 16.35
C LEU A 650 -26.76 -16.61 17.02
N ARG A 651 -26.88 -17.10 18.26
CA ARG A 651 -28.15 -17.09 19.02
C ARG A 651 -28.69 -15.66 19.23
N TYR A 652 -27.80 -14.70 19.45
CA TYR A 652 -28.19 -13.29 19.56
C TYR A 652 -28.67 -12.72 18.21
N ILE A 653 -27.93 -12.94 17.12
CA ILE A 653 -28.29 -12.48 15.76
C ILE A 653 -29.66 -13.05 15.35
N ILE A 654 -29.89 -14.34 15.55
CA ILE A 654 -31.17 -15.00 15.24
C ILE A 654 -32.32 -14.37 16.06
N LYS A 655 -32.12 -14.17 17.38
CA LYS A 655 -33.14 -13.53 18.23
C LYS A 655 -33.44 -12.09 17.81
N LYS A 656 -32.43 -11.36 17.32
CA LYS A 656 -32.58 -9.99 16.81
C LYS A 656 -33.39 -9.95 15.52
N ILE A 657 -33.04 -10.80 14.55
CA ILE A 657 -33.76 -10.93 13.26
C ILE A 657 -35.23 -11.32 13.48
N GLN A 658 -35.51 -12.24 14.42
CA GLN A 658 -36.89 -12.62 14.72
C GLN A 658 -37.69 -11.44 15.30
N HIS A 659 -37.18 -10.77 16.34
CA HIS A 659 -37.83 -9.62 16.96
C HIS A 659 -38.00 -8.41 16.01
N GLU A 660 -37.18 -8.31 14.97
CA GLU A 660 -37.35 -7.29 13.93
C GLU A 660 -38.48 -7.67 12.95
N LYS A 661 -38.60 -8.96 12.54
CA LYS A 661 -39.77 -9.48 11.82
C LYS A 661 -41.07 -9.35 12.61
N ASP A 662 -41.08 -9.76 13.88
CA ASP A 662 -42.26 -9.72 14.74
C ASP A 662 -42.89 -8.31 14.76
N LYS A 663 -42.06 -7.25 14.64
CA LYS A 663 -42.50 -5.86 14.55
C LYS A 663 -42.96 -5.41 13.16
N GLU A 664 -42.36 -5.91 12.10
CA GLU A 664 -42.83 -5.71 10.72
C GLU A 664 -44.21 -6.37 10.54
N ASP A 665 -44.42 -7.54 11.14
CA ASP A 665 -45.70 -8.24 11.18
C ASP A 665 -46.73 -7.49 12.06
N GLU A 666 -46.38 -6.97 13.25
CA GLU A 666 -47.28 -6.16 14.07
C GLU A 666 -47.72 -4.84 13.37
N THR A 667 -46.83 -4.18 12.63
CA THR A 667 -47.12 -2.91 11.94
C THR A 667 -47.90 -3.09 10.63
N THR A 668 -47.74 -4.22 9.95
CA THR A 668 -48.60 -4.58 8.80
C THR A 668 -49.99 -5.07 9.22
N ASN A 669 -50.12 -5.78 10.34
CA ASN A 669 -51.43 -6.18 10.87
C ASN A 669 -52.24 -5.03 11.50
N THR A 670 -51.59 -3.95 11.95
CA THR A 670 -52.29 -2.75 12.48
C THR A 670 -52.70 -1.74 11.41
N SER A 671 -52.32 -1.95 10.15
CA SER A 671 -52.70 -1.08 9.01
C SER A 671 -53.81 -1.68 8.12
N SER A 672 -54.38 -2.84 8.48
CA SER A 672 -55.41 -3.55 7.71
C SER A 672 -56.82 -3.54 8.34
N THR A 673 -57.01 -2.91 9.51
CA THR A 673 -58.29 -2.88 10.24
C THR A 673 -59.09 -1.60 10.02
N THR A 674 -59.72 -1.47 8.84
CA THR A 674 -60.77 -0.46 8.62
C THR A 674 -62.07 -0.87 9.35
N PRO A 675 -62.67 -0.03 10.21
CA PRO A 675 -63.96 -0.36 10.83
C PRO A 675 -65.10 -0.27 9.82
N THR A 676 -65.84 -1.37 9.63
CA THR A 676 -67.08 -1.41 8.85
C THR A 676 -68.30 -1.28 9.76
N ASP A 677 -68.75 -0.05 10.02
CA ASP A 677 -69.96 0.19 10.83
C ASP A 677 -71.26 0.03 10.02
N GLY A 678 -72.17 -0.80 10.54
CA GLY A 678 -73.52 -1.02 10.02
C GLY A 678 -74.58 -0.42 10.93
N LYS A 679 -75.49 0.38 10.36
CA LYS A 679 -76.49 1.18 11.10
C LYS A 679 -77.45 0.38 12.00
N LYS A 680 -77.84 0.98 13.12
CA LYS A 680 -79.24 1.00 13.60
C LYS A 680 -79.54 2.24 14.47
N GLU A 681 -80.81 2.63 14.55
CA GLU A 681 -81.34 3.79 15.29
C GLU A 681 -81.35 3.51 16.82
N THR A 682 -81.41 4.49 17.76
CA THR A 682 -82.37 5.61 17.91
C THR A 682 -81.86 6.78 18.79
N GLU A 683 -82.44 7.99 18.61
CA GLU A 683 -82.75 9.06 19.61
C GLU A 683 -81.75 9.32 20.79
N SER A 684 -81.23 10.53 21.06
CA SER A 684 -81.92 11.84 21.11
C SER A 684 -81.00 13.04 21.48
N SER A 685 -81.39 14.25 21.03
CA SER A 685 -81.12 15.60 21.61
C SER A 685 -79.71 16.23 21.68
N ASN A 686 -79.67 17.53 21.27
CA ASN A 686 -78.77 18.63 21.68
C ASN A 686 -77.29 18.65 21.21
N VAL A 687 -76.64 19.81 20.93
CA VAL A 687 -77.03 21.13 20.34
C VAL A 687 -75.74 21.98 20.16
N ASP A 688 -75.71 22.90 19.17
CA ASP A 688 -74.67 23.93 18.90
C ASP A 688 -73.21 23.47 18.56
N ASP A 689 -72.36 24.21 17.84
CA ASP A 689 -72.55 25.17 16.73
C ASP A 689 -71.18 25.42 16.00
N SER A 690 -71.22 26.07 14.82
CA SER A 690 -70.19 26.93 14.19
C SER A 690 -69.03 26.32 13.36
N THR A 691 -69.00 26.72 12.08
CA THR A 691 -67.85 27.20 11.23
C THR A 691 -66.53 26.38 11.10
N SER A 692 -65.85 26.33 9.94
CA SER A 692 -66.12 26.84 8.57
C SER A 692 -65.17 26.23 7.52
N SER A 693 -65.59 26.24 6.25
CA SER A 693 -64.89 25.84 5.01
C SER A 693 -63.70 26.77 4.63
N PRO A 694 -62.98 26.58 3.48
CA PRO A 694 -63.05 25.55 2.42
C PRO A 694 -61.65 24.87 2.18
N THR A 695 -61.11 24.41 1.02
CA THR A 695 -61.43 24.51 -0.44
C THR A 695 -60.70 23.43 -1.28
N SER A 696 -61.30 23.03 -2.43
CA SER A 696 -60.73 22.71 -3.78
C SER A 696 -59.27 22.24 -4.04
N SER A 697 -58.94 21.49 -5.12
CA SER A 697 -59.68 20.61 -6.05
C SER A 697 -58.76 20.08 -7.19
N SER A 698 -58.86 18.80 -7.56
CA SER A 698 -58.61 18.23 -8.91
C SER A 698 -58.83 16.70 -8.85
N THR A 699 -59.95 16.12 -9.27
CA THR A 699 -60.45 15.89 -10.65
C THR A 699 -59.64 14.84 -11.41
N THR A 700 -60.33 13.75 -11.80
CA THR A 700 -59.84 12.50 -12.41
C THR A 700 -60.12 12.43 -13.94
N ILE A 701 -60.08 11.21 -14.51
CA ILE A 701 -60.48 10.73 -15.86
C ILE A 701 -59.26 10.30 -16.69
N ASP A 702 -58.85 9.02 -16.71
CA ASP A 702 -59.43 7.80 -17.36
C ASP A 702 -59.01 7.71 -18.87
N ASP A 703 -58.88 6.56 -19.57
CA ASP A 703 -59.24 5.16 -19.24
C ASP A 703 -58.54 4.09 -20.14
N ARG A 704 -58.51 2.82 -19.67
CA ARG A 704 -58.54 1.52 -20.42
C ARG A 704 -57.49 1.22 -21.55
N THR A 705 -57.27 -0.03 -22.01
CA THR A 705 -58.01 -1.32 -21.89
C THR A 705 -57.09 -2.57 -21.94
N SER A 706 -57.42 -3.63 -21.19
CA SER A 706 -57.42 -5.11 -21.46
C SER A 706 -56.45 -5.77 -22.50
N THR A 707 -56.04 -7.06 -22.42
CA THR A 707 -56.77 -8.31 -22.06
C THR A 707 -55.85 -9.52 -21.71
N ASN A 708 -56.37 -10.42 -20.85
CA ASN A 708 -56.27 -11.91 -20.85
C ASN A 708 -54.94 -12.68 -20.63
N ALA A 709 -55.05 -13.75 -19.83
CA ALA A 709 -54.17 -14.94 -19.80
C ALA A 709 -54.85 -16.12 -20.57
N PRO A 710 -54.27 -17.35 -20.73
CA PRO A 710 -54.16 -18.32 -19.63
C PRO A 710 -52.96 -19.34 -19.65
N TYR A 711 -52.80 -20.04 -18.51
CA TYR A 711 -52.24 -21.39 -18.28
C TYR A 711 -51.39 -22.15 -19.34
N SER A 712 -50.24 -22.68 -18.90
CA SER A 712 -49.96 -24.14 -18.93
C SER A 712 -48.79 -24.56 -18.00
N THR A 713 -49.01 -25.57 -17.16
CA THR A 713 -47.95 -26.38 -16.53
C THR A 713 -47.51 -27.52 -17.46
N VAL A 714 -46.30 -28.08 -17.30
CA VAL A 714 -46.01 -29.55 -17.21
C VAL A 714 -44.50 -29.88 -17.22
N GLU A 715 -44.14 -30.83 -16.33
CA GLU A 715 -43.02 -31.79 -16.30
C GLU A 715 -41.52 -31.45 -16.48
N ASN A 716 -40.75 -32.27 -15.75
CA ASN A 716 -39.31 -32.32 -15.62
C ASN A 716 -38.88 -33.79 -15.92
N PRO A 717 -38.05 -34.09 -16.93
CA PRO A 717 -37.55 -35.45 -17.16
C PRO A 717 -36.22 -35.73 -16.45
N ARG A 718 -36.08 -36.93 -15.87
CA ARG A 718 -34.80 -37.45 -15.37
C ARG A 718 -34.19 -38.48 -16.33
N SER A 719 -32.95 -38.24 -16.74
CA SER A 719 -31.96 -39.25 -17.14
C SER A 719 -30.58 -38.57 -17.15
N GLY A 720 -29.48 -39.19 -16.72
CA GLY A 720 -29.24 -40.60 -16.37
C GLY A 720 -28.08 -41.12 -17.21
N ASN A 721 -27.21 -41.95 -16.61
CA ASN A 721 -25.98 -42.52 -17.19
C ASN A 721 -24.86 -41.48 -17.49
N ASP A 722 -23.56 -41.80 -17.40
CA ASP A 722 -22.92 -43.05 -16.94
C ASP A 722 -21.66 -42.81 -16.09
N SER A 723 -21.18 -43.90 -15.49
CA SER A 723 -20.03 -44.02 -14.61
C SER A 723 -18.67 -43.99 -15.36
N ASP A 724 -17.58 -43.78 -14.62
CA ASP A 724 -16.70 -44.90 -14.21
C ASP A 724 -15.70 -44.47 -13.13
N GLU A 725 -15.25 -45.43 -12.32
CA GLU A 725 -14.37 -45.26 -11.16
C GLU A 725 -12.96 -45.81 -11.43
N ASP A 726 -11.94 -45.19 -10.82
CA ASP A 726 -10.74 -45.84 -10.27
C ASP A 726 -9.86 -44.77 -9.60
N GLY A 727 -9.19 -44.98 -8.45
CA GLY A 727 -9.20 -46.12 -7.52
C GLY A 727 -8.01 -46.00 -6.55
N TYR A 728 -8.13 -46.51 -5.31
CA TYR A 728 -7.06 -46.64 -4.29
C TYR A 728 -6.51 -45.31 -3.69
N ALA A 729 -6.38 -45.03 -2.37
CA ALA A 729 -6.27 -45.82 -1.11
C ALA A 729 -4.97 -46.66 -1.00
N SER A 730 -4.25 -46.78 0.12
CA SER A 730 -4.40 -46.32 1.51
C SER A 730 -3.03 -45.73 2.00
N ASP A 731 -2.62 -45.56 3.26
CA ASP A 731 -3.06 -46.10 4.55
C ASP A 731 -2.59 -45.25 5.77
N ARG A 732 -3.05 -45.64 6.97
CA ARG A 732 -2.55 -45.15 8.27
C ARG A 732 -1.49 -46.10 8.84
N ASN A 733 -0.73 -45.63 9.83
CA ASN A 733 -0.38 -46.48 10.96
C ASN A 733 -0.12 -45.66 12.23
N GLU A 734 -0.70 -46.11 13.34
CA GLU A 734 -0.39 -45.63 14.69
C GLU A 734 0.67 -46.55 15.32
N ARG A 735 1.39 -46.07 16.33
CA ARG A 735 1.97 -46.93 17.36
C ARG A 735 2.19 -46.17 18.66
N SER A 736 1.59 -46.67 19.73
CA SER A 736 1.96 -46.35 21.10
C SER A 736 3.17 -47.20 21.54
N ASP A 737 3.94 -46.74 22.52
CA ASP A 737 3.82 -47.31 23.86
C ASP A 737 4.70 -46.63 24.92
N SER A 738 4.30 -46.87 26.16
CA SER A 738 4.80 -46.26 27.40
C SER A 738 6.29 -46.48 27.71
N ARG A 739 6.85 -45.57 28.53
CA ARG A 739 7.62 -45.96 29.72
C ARG A 739 7.53 -44.93 30.85
N SER A 740 7.61 -45.44 32.07
CA SER A 740 7.41 -44.75 33.36
C SER A 740 8.73 -44.40 34.04
N GLY A 741 8.75 -43.44 34.98
CA GLY A 741 9.83 -43.35 35.96
C GLY A 741 10.01 -42.02 36.70
N ASN A 742 9.22 -41.83 37.76
CA ASN A 742 9.59 -41.28 39.09
C ASN A 742 10.66 -40.19 39.31
N ASP A 743 10.31 -39.32 40.28
CA ASP A 743 11.17 -38.74 41.32
C ASP A 743 12.30 -37.74 40.97
N SER A 744 12.76 -36.91 41.90
CA SER A 744 12.09 -35.94 42.81
C SER A 744 13.20 -35.12 43.51
N ASN A 745 12.84 -33.98 44.13
CA ASN A 745 13.63 -33.23 45.13
C ASN A 745 15.17 -33.14 44.99
N ASN A 746 15.66 -31.91 44.82
CA ASN A 746 16.25 -31.26 46.00
C ASN A 746 16.34 -29.73 45.93
N HIS A 747 16.20 -29.11 47.10
CA HIS A 747 16.62 -27.73 47.37
C HIS A 747 17.92 -27.78 48.19
N ASN A 748 18.81 -26.81 47.95
CA ASN A 748 19.60 -26.06 48.95
C ASN A 748 20.27 -24.91 48.17
N SER A 749 20.11 -23.61 48.45
CA SER A 749 20.10 -22.84 49.70
C SER A 749 21.48 -22.54 50.28
N ASN A 750 21.94 -21.30 50.10
CA ASN A 750 22.60 -20.42 51.08
C ASN A 750 22.92 -19.10 50.33
N GLU A 751 22.26 -17.97 50.64
CA GLU A 751 22.37 -17.16 51.86
C GLU A 751 23.68 -16.35 51.99
N ARG A 752 23.55 -15.03 51.80
CA ARG A 752 24.11 -13.92 52.62
C ARG A 752 23.61 -12.60 52.00
N SER A 753 22.61 -11.92 52.55
CA SER A 753 22.67 -11.00 53.71
C SER A 753 23.53 -9.74 53.45
N GLY A 754 23.02 -8.51 53.54
CA GLY A 754 21.63 -8.06 53.75
C GLY A 754 21.54 -6.67 54.43
N ARG A 755 20.32 -6.12 54.53
CA ARG A 755 19.96 -4.82 55.16
C ARG A 755 20.49 -3.58 54.40
N GLN A 756 19.93 -2.37 54.55
CA GLN A 756 18.94 -1.88 55.53
C GLN A 756 17.83 -1.01 54.88
N GLN A 757 16.95 -0.40 55.69
CA GLN A 757 15.60 0.02 55.33
C GLN A 757 15.24 1.36 56.02
N ARG A 758 14.59 2.32 55.32
CA ARG A 758 13.40 3.09 55.80
C ARG A 758 12.90 4.23 54.88
N ASP A 759 11.58 4.19 54.68
CA ASP A 759 10.54 5.23 54.51
C ASP A 759 10.81 6.69 54.06
N ARG A 760 9.98 7.09 53.08
CA ARG A 760 9.15 8.33 52.98
C ARG A 760 9.80 9.72 52.94
N SER A 761 9.58 10.42 51.82
CA SER A 761 8.67 11.60 51.79
C SER A 761 8.22 11.90 50.33
N LYS A 762 7.56 13.04 50.08
CA LYS A 762 6.82 13.33 48.84
C LYS A 762 7.44 14.43 47.97
N ASN A 763 7.06 14.41 46.69
CA ASN A 763 6.89 15.55 45.75
C ASN A 763 8.11 16.11 44.98
N CYS A 764 7.80 16.36 43.69
CA CYS A 764 8.36 17.34 42.75
C CYS A 764 9.73 17.09 42.07
N SER A 765 9.82 17.68 40.87
CA SER A 765 11.00 17.84 40.01
C SER A 765 11.71 16.58 39.47
N PHE A 766 11.11 15.95 38.45
CA PHE A 766 11.90 15.28 37.39
C PHE A 766 11.52 15.82 36.00
N ARG A 767 12.22 16.89 35.61
CA ARG A 767 12.31 17.41 34.24
C ARG A 767 13.69 17.03 33.70
N TRP A 768 13.80 16.74 32.40
CA TRP A 768 15.01 16.30 31.68
C TRP A 768 15.45 14.83 31.86
N GLN A 769 15.18 14.01 30.83
CA GLN A 769 16.18 13.20 30.09
C GLN A 769 15.49 12.37 28.98
N TRP A 770 15.12 13.01 27.85
CA TRP A 770 14.62 12.33 26.64
C TRP A 770 15.02 13.05 25.34
N GLN A 771 16.31 13.40 25.21
CA GLN A 771 16.92 13.80 23.94
C GLN A 771 18.27 13.07 23.78
N LEU A 772 18.61 12.69 22.54
CA LEU A 772 19.73 11.83 22.07
C LEU A 772 19.39 10.35 21.77
N LEU A 773 18.37 10.10 20.92
CA LEU A 773 18.30 8.98 19.96
C LEU A 773 16.98 9.01 19.12
N TRP A 774 16.62 10.19 18.58
CA TRP A 774 15.41 10.43 17.77
C TRP A 774 15.69 11.37 16.58
#